data_AF-A0A3D0CAA9-F1
#
_entry.id   AF-A0A3D0CAA9-F1
#
_cell.length_a   1.000
_cell.length_b   1.000
_cell.length_c   1.000
_cell.angle_alpha   90.00
_cell.angle_beta   90.00
_cell.angle_gamma   90.00
#
_symmetry.space_group_name_H-M   'P 1'
#
loop_
_entity.id
_entity.type
_entity.pdbx_description
1 polymer ?
#
loop_
_entity_poly.entity_id
_entity_poly.type
_entity_poly.pdbx_seq_one_letter_code
_entity_poly.pdbx_strand_id
1 'polypeptide(L)'
;MKYFLFAVLAISTFLPFANAANQSSLLLAKPKIVGGEVANEETWPWMSALVFTFSDVNSDLEVAGTLYQSEPFSYSPAGQASSTMVDCGIGDALCNLATNKICLIARGEVDFSVKAMNCQAAGGIGAIIYNNTSGVINGTLGESFSGNIPVLAISQNDGAILLNELDSIATINLAIKQDLAQSASCGASFIGEKWVLTAAHCVEDANIEFLKVNIGEYDLNDGASNAKAIKRVYIHPEFDEGSAFNNDIALIELVESSNQTAVKLLDYNTSKQLAVANSPATVIGWGNINAYGPNDEQPDNSQPKQLRQVELSLLSNEECKIKLAQAYSDLNGTTYSPNQVGITESMICAEFFGDTPKGACQGDSGGPLLVDTNLGWQQIGIVSYGVGCANAAFPDVYARVGNFTDWINTITQGIAIEPSHDFAITSQNRAQTTQLTVTNNTNLIANLSFSLFSDDFGPNGFSLNANDCALLAAKQSCEIQVNFDARVVGKQKVRVIINSNDTDIPTSLSYITAQAVAANNDITTQLSNSSSGLRWFSGGDQPWLLDNTEAAIMSGVIGSDQQSAVLLTFSGAGTLSFDWSVSSEENTNTPDEPFGALYLIIDDQQINVISGEVAYTKVTIDNLAAGEHQVTWLYKKDGGTNEGKDKASLKNVIFTPIVNPPPTEQVSAPSDQTSNTSSGGSSYFILCLLSLLTLIHRRI
;
A
#
# COMPACT_ATOMS: atom_id res chain seq x y z
N MET A 1 -3.61 -34.33 57.69
CA MET A 1 -3.44 -35.04 58.98
C MET A 1 -3.47 -34.00 60.10
N LYS A 2 -4.57 -33.91 60.88
CA LYS A 2 -4.83 -32.87 61.92
C LYS A 2 -4.98 -31.43 61.35
N TYR A 3 -5.63 -30.47 62.00
CA TYR A 3 -6.94 -30.40 62.70
C TYR A 3 -7.23 -28.91 63.05
N PHE A 4 -8.50 -28.55 63.41
CA PHE A 4 -8.99 -27.24 63.91
C PHE A 4 -9.03 -26.06 62.90
N LEU A 5 -10.06 -25.19 62.87
CA LEU A 5 -11.46 -25.29 63.33
C LEU A 5 -12.38 -24.25 62.63
N PHE A 6 -13.71 -24.43 62.75
CA PHE A 6 -14.84 -23.49 62.54
C PHE A 6 -14.57 -22.05 63.07
N ALA A 7 -15.26 -20.96 62.70
CA ALA A 7 -16.64 -20.73 62.17
C ALA A 7 -16.78 -19.24 61.65
N VAL A 8 -17.84 -18.71 61.00
CA VAL A 8 -19.07 -19.23 60.33
C VAL A 8 -19.72 -18.11 59.43
N LEU A 9 -20.62 -18.48 58.50
CA LEU A 9 -21.58 -17.67 57.69
C LEU A 9 -21.21 -16.25 57.15
N ALA A 10 -21.14 -16.16 55.82
CA ALA A 10 -22.03 -15.31 55.01
C ALA A 10 -22.20 -15.96 53.61
N ILE A 11 -23.32 -15.74 52.91
CA ILE A 11 -23.58 -16.32 51.57
C ILE A 11 -23.71 -15.20 50.53
N SER A 12 -22.74 -15.10 49.63
CA SER A 12 -22.87 -14.37 48.35
C SER A 12 -21.84 -14.85 47.33
N THR A 13 -22.30 -15.53 46.28
CA THR A 13 -21.49 -16.06 45.16
C THR A 13 -22.32 -15.91 43.87
N PHE A 14 -21.82 -15.48 42.71
CA PHE A 14 -20.46 -15.06 42.31
C PHE A 14 -20.50 -13.68 41.62
N LEU A 15 -19.36 -12.97 41.64
CA LEU A 15 -19.02 -12.00 40.59
C LEU A 15 -17.96 -12.64 39.68
N PRO A 16 -18.14 -12.67 38.35
CA PRO A 16 -17.03 -12.61 37.41
C PRO A 16 -16.59 -11.14 37.25
N PHE A 17 -15.28 -10.88 37.25
CA PHE A 17 -14.77 -9.58 36.83
C PHE A 17 -14.90 -9.46 35.31
N ALA A 18 -15.73 -8.53 34.84
CA ALA A 18 -15.65 -8.07 33.47
C ALA A 18 -14.52 -7.03 33.38
N ASN A 19 -13.38 -7.41 32.80
CA ASN A 19 -12.40 -6.42 32.36
C ASN A 19 -13.03 -5.65 31.18
N ALA A 20 -13.01 -4.33 31.26
CA ALA A 20 -13.56 -3.45 30.23
C ALA A 20 -12.62 -3.38 29.01
N ALA A 21 -12.72 -4.36 28.11
CA ALA A 21 -12.29 -4.20 26.73
C ALA A 21 -13.41 -3.44 25.99
N ASN A 22 -13.32 -2.11 25.97
CA ASN A 22 -14.25 -1.24 25.25
C ASN A 22 -13.53 0.02 24.74
N GLN A 23 -12.46 -0.18 23.98
CA GLN A 23 -11.94 0.85 23.08
C GLN A 23 -12.90 0.93 21.89
N SER A 24 -13.75 1.97 21.87
CA SER A 24 -14.37 2.41 20.63
C SER A 24 -13.26 2.89 19.69
N SER A 25 -13.26 2.45 18.44
CA SER A 25 -12.41 3.07 17.42
C SER A 25 -12.77 4.55 17.31
N LEU A 26 -11.77 5.41 17.57
CA LEU A 26 -11.91 6.84 17.38
C LEU A 26 -11.64 7.12 15.90
N LEU A 27 -12.64 7.63 15.19
CA LEU A 27 -12.52 8.00 13.78
C LEU A 27 -11.63 9.24 13.66
N LEU A 28 -10.31 9.00 13.59
CA LEU A 28 -9.31 10.01 13.25
C LEU A 28 -9.39 10.33 11.76
N ALA A 29 -9.30 11.60 11.41
CA ALA A 29 -9.37 12.07 10.03
C ALA A 29 -8.08 12.82 9.65
N LYS A 30 -7.62 12.63 8.41
CA LYS A 30 -6.46 13.34 7.82
C LYS A 30 -6.82 14.87 7.64
N PRO A 31 -5.89 15.87 7.50
CA PRO A 31 -6.16 17.34 7.67
C PRO A 31 -5.85 18.29 6.42
N LYS A 32 -6.56 19.47 6.20
CA LYS A 32 -7.03 20.28 4.95
C LYS A 32 -7.61 21.66 5.38
N ILE A 33 -7.23 22.80 4.82
CA ILE A 33 -7.68 24.14 5.25
C ILE A 33 -9.16 24.49 4.98
N VAL A 34 -9.92 24.59 6.07
CA VAL A 34 -11.27 25.16 6.11
C VAL A 34 -11.22 26.68 6.28
N GLY A 35 -12.06 27.40 5.53
CA GLY A 35 -12.27 28.85 5.72
C GLY A 35 -11.04 29.74 5.50
N GLY A 36 -9.97 29.21 4.90
CA GLY A 36 -8.72 29.94 4.64
C GLY A 36 -8.86 31.03 3.59
N GLU A 37 -8.14 32.13 3.83
CA GLU A 37 -7.96 33.17 2.80
C GLU A 37 -7.04 32.65 1.69
N VAL A 38 -7.09 33.28 0.51
CA VAL A 38 -6.15 33.00 -0.58
C VAL A 38 -4.77 33.46 -0.13
N ALA A 39 -3.78 32.58 -0.18
CA ALA A 39 -2.40 32.93 0.13
C ALA A 39 -1.82 33.85 -0.95
N ASN A 40 -0.84 34.70 -0.61
CA ASN A 40 -0.13 35.45 -1.64
C ASN A 40 0.96 34.56 -2.26
N GLU A 41 0.90 34.36 -3.57
CA GLU A 41 1.75 33.49 -4.40
C GLU A 41 3.24 33.51 -4.01
N GLU A 42 3.86 34.69 -3.89
CA GLU A 42 5.29 34.84 -3.58
C GLU A 42 5.70 34.45 -2.14
N THR A 43 4.76 34.19 -1.23
CA THR A 43 5.05 34.03 0.21
C THR A 43 5.62 32.66 0.56
N TRP A 44 5.22 31.62 -0.17
CA TRP A 44 5.41 30.22 0.22
C TRP A 44 6.19 29.38 -0.81
N PRO A 45 7.39 29.81 -1.29
CA PRO A 45 8.12 29.17 -2.40
C PRO A 45 8.67 27.76 -2.11
N TRP A 46 8.54 27.26 -0.87
CA TRP A 46 8.83 25.88 -0.48
C TRP A 46 7.59 24.98 -0.46
N MET A 47 6.38 25.55 -0.55
CA MET A 47 5.14 24.78 -0.51
C MET A 47 5.13 23.81 -1.69
N SER A 48 4.85 22.55 -1.39
CA SER A 48 4.93 21.48 -2.36
C SER A 48 3.64 20.67 -2.33
N ALA A 49 3.25 20.11 -3.47
CA ALA A 49 2.11 19.22 -3.59
C ALA A 49 2.60 17.83 -4.00
N LEU A 50 2.11 16.79 -3.32
CA LEU A 50 2.20 15.42 -3.81
C LEU A 50 1.07 15.22 -4.83
N VAL A 51 1.44 14.92 -6.08
CA VAL A 51 0.54 15.02 -7.23
C VAL A 51 0.60 13.81 -8.15
N PHE A 52 -0.55 13.50 -8.75
CA PHE A 52 -0.66 12.63 -9.92
C PHE A 52 -0.94 13.51 -11.15
N THR A 53 -0.27 13.23 -12.27
CA THR A 53 -0.41 13.99 -13.53
C THR A 53 -1.10 13.16 -14.59
N PHE A 54 -2.09 13.72 -15.29
CA PHE A 54 -2.90 13.02 -16.30
C PHE A 54 -3.39 14.01 -17.38
N SER A 55 -3.93 13.52 -18.49
CA SER A 55 -4.63 14.39 -19.47
C SER A 55 -6.07 14.62 -19.04
N ASP A 56 -6.50 15.88 -18.93
CA ASP A 56 -7.86 16.27 -18.54
C ASP A 56 -8.75 16.37 -19.78
N VAL A 57 -9.98 15.88 -19.66
CA VAL A 57 -10.90 15.60 -20.78
C VAL A 57 -12.30 16.06 -20.38
N ASN A 58 -13.05 16.68 -21.29
CA ASN A 58 -14.49 16.89 -21.13
C ASN A 58 -15.26 15.68 -21.65
N SER A 59 -16.32 15.27 -20.94
CA SER A 59 -17.20 14.16 -21.31
C SER A 59 -18.65 14.62 -21.49
N ASP A 60 -19.16 14.51 -22.71
CA ASP A 60 -20.60 14.58 -22.99
C ASP A 60 -21.15 13.17 -23.31
N LEU A 61 -22.29 12.81 -22.72
CA LEU A 61 -23.10 11.67 -23.12
C LEU A 61 -24.51 12.12 -23.53
N GLU A 62 -24.89 11.85 -24.78
CA GLU A 62 -26.27 11.97 -25.26
C GLU A 62 -26.82 10.58 -25.59
N VAL A 63 -28.00 10.23 -25.09
CA VAL A 63 -28.75 9.04 -25.53
C VAL A 63 -30.17 9.43 -25.89
N ALA A 64 -30.61 9.06 -27.10
CA ALA A 64 -31.94 9.36 -27.64
C ALA A 64 -32.36 10.86 -27.64
N GLY A 65 -31.41 11.80 -27.59
CA GLY A 65 -31.67 13.24 -27.46
C GLY A 65 -31.74 13.76 -26.01
N THR A 66 -31.49 12.89 -25.02
CA THR A 66 -31.35 13.24 -23.61
C THR A 66 -29.86 13.33 -23.27
N LEU A 67 -29.44 14.45 -22.66
CA LEU A 67 -28.10 14.59 -22.10
C LEU A 67 -28.06 13.99 -20.68
N TYR A 68 -27.03 13.20 -20.41
CA TYR A 68 -26.75 12.60 -19.10
C TYR A 68 -25.54 13.27 -18.46
N GLN A 69 -25.45 13.26 -17.13
CA GLN A 69 -24.21 13.64 -16.44
C GLN A 69 -23.21 12.49 -16.59
N SER A 70 -21.99 12.80 -17.01
CA SER A 70 -20.95 11.81 -17.26
C SER A 70 -19.57 12.37 -16.95
N GLU A 71 -18.76 11.58 -16.25
CA GLU A 71 -17.36 11.90 -15.93
C GLU A 71 -16.41 11.10 -16.82
N PRO A 72 -15.22 11.61 -17.17
CA PRO A 72 -14.24 10.86 -17.96
C PRO A 72 -13.39 9.97 -17.04
N PHE A 73 -13.02 8.78 -17.51
CA PHE A 73 -11.95 8.04 -16.85
C PHE A 73 -10.60 8.72 -17.13
N SER A 74 -9.72 8.80 -16.11
CA SER A 74 -8.33 9.21 -16.33
C SER A 74 -7.64 8.27 -17.32
N TYR A 75 -6.86 8.81 -18.24
CA TYR A 75 -6.26 8.10 -19.39
C TYR A 75 -7.27 7.53 -20.41
N SER A 76 -8.54 7.95 -20.37
CA SER A 76 -9.52 7.61 -21.41
C SER A 76 -9.18 8.28 -22.76
N PRO A 77 -9.12 7.52 -23.88
CA PRO A 77 -8.86 8.08 -25.20
C PRO A 77 -9.89 9.13 -25.63
N ALA A 78 -9.43 10.34 -25.91
CA ALA A 78 -10.27 11.37 -26.51
C ALA A 78 -10.72 10.97 -27.93
N GLY A 79 -12.00 11.17 -28.21
CA GLY A 79 -12.66 10.74 -29.44
C GLY A 79 -14.18 10.81 -29.34
N GLN A 80 -14.86 10.60 -30.48
CA GLN A 80 -16.31 10.54 -30.54
C GLN A 80 -16.76 9.15 -31.03
N ALA A 81 -17.74 8.56 -30.33
CA ALA A 81 -18.37 7.30 -30.72
C ALA A 81 -19.89 7.47 -30.72
N SER A 82 -20.58 7.01 -31.76
CA SER A 82 -22.04 7.09 -31.86
C SER A 82 -22.60 5.81 -32.49
N SER A 83 -23.40 5.07 -31.74
CA SER A 83 -24.07 3.83 -32.17
C SER A 83 -25.13 3.40 -31.15
N THR A 84 -25.88 2.36 -31.46
CA THR A 84 -26.72 1.66 -30.47
C THR A 84 -25.88 1.00 -29.38
N MET A 85 -26.44 0.88 -28.17
CA MET A 85 -25.76 0.27 -27.03
C MET A 85 -25.94 -1.26 -26.99
N VAL A 86 -25.21 -1.93 -26.10
CA VAL A 86 -25.49 -3.29 -25.64
C VAL A 86 -25.02 -3.49 -24.21
N ASP A 87 -25.79 -4.23 -23.43
CA ASP A 87 -25.41 -4.67 -22.08
C ASP A 87 -24.27 -5.70 -22.16
N CYS A 88 -23.19 -5.42 -21.44
CA CYS A 88 -21.98 -6.24 -21.34
C CYS A 88 -21.74 -6.78 -19.92
N GLY A 89 -22.74 -6.70 -19.02
CA GLY A 89 -22.62 -7.13 -17.64
C GLY A 89 -21.52 -6.39 -16.89
N ILE A 90 -20.71 -7.11 -16.11
CA ILE A 90 -19.58 -6.53 -15.36
C ILE A 90 -18.28 -6.39 -16.19
N GLY A 91 -18.28 -6.81 -17.47
CA GLY A 91 -17.11 -6.69 -18.36
C GLY A 91 -15.95 -7.65 -18.03
N ASP A 92 -16.22 -8.72 -17.28
CA ASP A 92 -15.29 -9.81 -16.94
C ASP A 92 -14.84 -10.66 -18.15
N ALA A 93 -15.63 -10.66 -19.22
CA ALA A 93 -15.35 -11.38 -20.46
C ALA A 93 -15.61 -10.52 -21.72
N LEU A 94 -15.18 -11.04 -22.88
CA LEU A 94 -15.44 -10.42 -24.19
C LEU A 94 -16.95 -10.27 -24.44
N CYS A 95 -17.40 -9.02 -24.62
CA CYS A 95 -18.80 -8.71 -24.88
C CYS A 95 -19.18 -9.03 -26.33
N ASN A 96 -19.44 -10.30 -26.64
CA ASN A 96 -19.63 -10.85 -28.00
C ASN A 96 -20.70 -10.18 -28.89
N LEU A 97 -21.50 -9.24 -28.35
CA LEU A 97 -22.51 -8.46 -29.08
C LEU A 97 -22.07 -7.00 -29.35
N ALA A 98 -20.88 -6.59 -28.90
CA ALA A 98 -20.40 -5.21 -28.94
C ALA A 98 -19.94 -4.74 -30.33
N THR A 99 -19.83 -5.59 -31.34
CA THR A 99 -19.24 -5.22 -32.64
C THR A 99 -19.96 -4.03 -33.31
N ASN A 100 -19.26 -2.90 -33.46
CA ASN A 100 -19.77 -1.59 -33.90
C ASN A 100 -20.86 -0.97 -32.99
N LYS A 101 -20.91 -1.35 -31.71
CA LYS A 101 -21.81 -0.82 -30.69
C LYS A 101 -21.04 -0.11 -29.57
N ILE A 102 -21.78 0.62 -28.74
CA ILE A 102 -21.30 1.13 -27.45
C ILE A 102 -21.59 0.09 -26.36
N CYS A 103 -20.60 -0.25 -25.55
CA CYS A 103 -20.77 -1.17 -24.42
C CYS A 103 -21.34 -0.43 -23.20
N LEU A 104 -22.45 -0.88 -22.65
CA LEU A 104 -22.93 -0.47 -21.33
C LEU A 104 -22.46 -1.53 -20.32
N ILE A 105 -21.68 -1.11 -19.32
CA ILE A 105 -20.94 -2.02 -18.41
C ILE A 105 -21.16 -1.59 -16.95
N ALA A 106 -21.42 -2.54 -16.06
CA ALA A 106 -21.55 -2.30 -14.64
C ALA A 106 -20.20 -2.21 -13.91
N ARG A 107 -20.14 -1.39 -12.86
CA ARG A 107 -19.14 -1.54 -11.78
C ARG A 107 -19.26 -2.93 -11.11
N GLY A 108 -18.13 -3.39 -10.59
CA GLY A 108 -17.90 -4.69 -9.95
C GLY A 108 -16.46 -5.15 -10.24
N GLU A 109 -16.02 -6.21 -9.55
CA GLU A 109 -14.66 -6.81 -9.35
C GLU A 109 -13.73 -7.02 -10.58
N VAL A 110 -13.67 -6.06 -11.50
CA VAL A 110 -12.90 -6.10 -12.75
C VAL A 110 -12.37 -4.69 -12.98
N ASP A 111 -11.07 -4.55 -13.27
CA ASP A 111 -10.47 -3.25 -13.55
C ASP A 111 -11.19 -2.52 -14.69
N PHE A 112 -11.37 -1.20 -14.58
CA PHE A 112 -11.98 -0.40 -15.63
C PHE A 112 -11.23 -0.50 -16.98
N SER A 113 -9.90 -0.64 -16.91
CA SER A 113 -9.03 -0.93 -18.05
C SER A 113 -9.37 -2.27 -18.71
N VAL A 114 -9.57 -3.33 -17.93
CA VAL A 114 -9.96 -4.67 -18.42
C VAL A 114 -11.37 -4.66 -19.00
N LYS A 115 -12.35 -4.00 -18.36
CA LYS A 115 -13.70 -3.81 -18.91
C LYS A 115 -13.66 -3.14 -20.29
N ALA A 116 -12.89 -2.06 -20.42
CA ALA A 116 -12.73 -1.33 -21.67
C ALA A 116 -12.00 -2.14 -22.76
N MET A 117 -10.93 -2.85 -22.39
CA MET A 117 -10.22 -3.75 -23.32
C MET A 117 -11.10 -4.91 -23.79
N ASN A 118 -11.93 -5.49 -22.92
CA ASN A 118 -12.87 -6.55 -23.27
C ASN A 118 -13.99 -6.07 -24.21
N CYS A 119 -14.47 -4.83 -24.03
CA CYS A 119 -15.37 -4.16 -24.97
C CYS A 119 -14.71 -3.98 -26.34
N GLN A 120 -13.51 -3.38 -26.38
CA GLN A 120 -12.76 -3.08 -27.61
C GLN A 120 -12.38 -4.35 -28.38
N ALA A 121 -11.92 -5.40 -27.69
CA ALA A 121 -11.52 -6.66 -28.28
C ALA A 121 -12.70 -7.44 -28.90
N ALA A 122 -13.93 -7.19 -28.45
CA ALA A 122 -15.16 -7.67 -29.09
C ALA A 122 -15.68 -6.76 -30.23
N GLY A 123 -14.93 -5.71 -30.57
CA GLY A 123 -15.26 -4.75 -31.62
C GLY A 123 -16.19 -3.61 -31.18
N GLY A 124 -16.34 -3.38 -29.88
CA GLY A 124 -16.97 -2.18 -29.35
C GLY A 124 -16.22 -0.92 -29.77
N ILE A 125 -16.94 0.19 -29.96
CA ILE A 125 -16.39 1.46 -30.44
C ILE A 125 -16.38 2.58 -29.37
N GLY A 126 -16.87 2.28 -28.17
CA GLY A 126 -16.97 3.18 -27.02
C GLY A 126 -17.59 2.45 -25.84
N ALA A 127 -17.36 2.92 -24.61
CA ALA A 127 -17.88 2.28 -23.41
C ALA A 127 -18.45 3.30 -22.41
N ILE A 128 -19.58 2.93 -21.81
CA ILE A 128 -20.27 3.64 -20.74
C ILE A 128 -20.23 2.72 -19.52
N ILE A 129 -19.53 3.12 -18.47
CA ILE A 129 -19.43 2.35 -17.22
C ILE A 129 -20.33 3.01 -16.18
N TYR A 130 -21.35 2.29 -15.69
CA TYR A 130 -22.31 2.83 -14.73
C TYR A 130 -22.08 2.25 -13.33
N ASN A 131 -22.30 3.09 -12.30
CA ASN A 131 -22.15 2.66 -10.91
C ASN A 131 -23.19 1.58 -10.56
N ASN A 132 -22.80 0.55 -9.81
CA ASN A 132 -23.73 -0.46 -9.31
C ASN A 132 -24.29 -0.09 -7.92
N THR A 133 -23.66 0.87 -7.23
CA THR A 133 -24.09 1.48 -5.96
C THR A 133 -24.43 2.97 -6.15
N SER A 134 -25.02 3.63 -5.14
CA SER A 134 -25.41 5.05 -5.26
C SER A 134 -24.21 5.97 -5.50
N GLY A 135 -24.40 7.04 -6.27
CA GLY A 135 -23.35 8.02 -6.61
C GLY A 135 -22.74 7.84 -8.00
N VAL A 136 -21.76 8.68 -8.34
CA VAL A 136 -20.97 8.64 -9.58
C VAL A 136 -19.70 7.79 -9.40
N ILE A 137 -19.12 7.31 -10.51
CA ILE A 137 -17.78 6.70 -10.49
C ILE A 137 -16.76 7.77 -10.92
N ASN A 138 -15.75 8.00 -10.09
CA ASN A 138 -14.46 8.54 -10.54
C ASN A 138 -13.49 7.37 -10.68
N GLY A 139 -12.63 7.37 -11.71
CA GLY A 139 -11.72 6.24 -11.93
C GLY A 139 -10.66 6.49 -12.99
N THR A 140 -9.75 5.53 -13.13
CA THR A 140 -8.63 5.56 -14.08
C THR A 140 -8.60 4.29 -14.92
N LEU A 141 -8.10 4.40 -16.15
CA LEU A 141 -7.70 3.25 -16.97
C LEU A 141 -6.21 2.90 -16.81
N GLY A 142 -5.44 3.78 -16.15
CA GLY A 142 -3.98 3.68 -15.97
C GLY A 142 -3.19 4.20 -17.17
N GLU A 143 -1.96 4.68 -16.94
CA GLU A 143 -1.08 5.20 -18.00
C GLU A 143 -0.62 4.12 -19.00
N SER A 144 -0.70 2.86 -18.63
CA SER A 144 -0.44 1.69 -19.47
C SER A 144 -1.63 1.28 -20.35
N PHE A 145 -2.76 1.99 -20.26
CA PHE A 145 -3.93 1.70 -21.09
C PHE A 145 -3.62 1.88 -22.58
N SER A 146 -3.84 0.81 -23.35
CA SER A 146 -3.57 0.75 -24.80
C SER A 146 -4.85 0.66 -25.64
N GLY A 147 -6.00 0.97 -25.04
CA GLY A 147 -7.25 1.13 -25.78
C GLY A 147 -7.28 2.42 -26.60
N ASN A 148 -8.18 2.46 -27.58
CA ASN A 148 -8.41 3.59 -28.47
C ASN A 148 -9.90 3.97 -28.60
N ILE A 149 -10.77 3.34 -27.82
CA ILE A 149 -12.19 3.71 -27.69
C ILE A 149 -12.39 4.71 -26.55
N PRO A 150 -13.32 5.67 -26.67
CA PRO A 150 -13.65 6.57 -25.57
C PRO A 150 -14.45 5.83 -24.49
N VAL A 151 -14.08 6.07 -23.22
CA VAL A 151 -14.70 5.46 -22.02
C VAL A 151 -15.12 6.55 -21.03
N LEU A 152 -16.38 6.56 -20.61
CA LEU A 152 -16.90 7.49 -19.59
C LEU A 152 -17.73 6.77 -18.51
N ALA A 153 -17.88 7.43 -17.37
CA ALA A 153 -18.63 7.00 -16.20
C ALA A 153 -19.99 7.70 -16.11
N ILE A 154 -21.01 7.01 -15.58
CA ILE A 154 -22.32 7.59 -15.22
C ILE A 154 -22.84 7.06 -13.87
N SER A 155 -23.87 7.70 -13.31
CA SER A 155 -24.49 7.27 -12.05
C SER A 155 -25.25 5.95 -12.18
N GLN A 156 -25.52 5.30 -11.04
CA GLN A 156 -26.37 4.10 -10.97
C GLN A 156 -27.78 4.32 -11.51
N ASN A 157 -28.38 5.48 -11.21
CA ASN A 157 -29.72 5.81 -11.69
C ASN A 157 -29.74 5.93 -13.22
N ASP A 158 -28.73 6.57 -13.80
CA ASP A 158 -28.62 6.75 -15.25
C ASP A 158 -28.33 5.41 -15.95
N GLY A 159 -27.44 4.58 -15.40
CA GLY A 159 -27.21 3.22 -15.89
C GLY A 159 -28.47 2.35 -15.88
N ALA A 160 -29.26 2.42 -14.81
CA ALA A 160 -30.55 1.74 -14.72
C ALA A 160 -31.58 2.23 -15.74
N ILE A 161 -31.52 3.51 -16.15
CA ILE A 161 -32.30 4.04 -17.28
C ILE A 161 -31.77 3.48 -18.60
N LEU A 162 -30.46 3.57 -18.86
CA LEU A 162 -29.85 3.15 -20.14
C LEU A 162 -29.98 1.65 -20.43
N LEU A 163 -30.06 0.79 -19.41
CA LEU A 163 -30.39 -0.64 -19.56
C LEU A 163 -31.77 -0.87 -20.23
N ASN A 164 -32.69 0.10 -20.16
CA ASN A 164 -33.99 0.06 -20.83
C ASN A 164 -33.97 0.74 -22.22
N GLU A 165 -32.84 1.34 -22.61
CA GLU A 165 -32.65 2.09 -23.86
C GLU A 165 -31.56 1.49 -24.78
N LEU A 166 -31.25 0.19 -24.67
CA LEU A 166 -30.13 -0.42 -25.41
C LEU A 166 -30.20 -0.27 -26.95
N ASP A 167 -31.41 -0.22 -27.52
CA ASP A 167 -31.62 0.02 -28.96
C ASP A 167 -31.61 1.51 -29.36
N SER A 168 -31.55 2.45 -28.39
CA SER A 168 -31.31 3.87 -28.64
C SER A 168 -29.88 4.10 -29.12
N ILE A 169 -29.68 5.12 -29.96
CA ILE A 169 -28.33 5.63 -30.26
C ILE A 169 -27.83 6.40 -29.05
N ALA A 170 -26.70 5.96 -28.51
CA ALA A 170 -25.86 6.73 -27.61
C ALA A 170 -24.75 7.42 -28.41
N THR A 171 -24.35 8.61 -27.97
CA THR A 171 -23.21 9.37 -28.49
C THR A 171 -22.32 9.79 -27.33
N ILE A 172 -21.12 9.21 -27.29
CA ILE A 172 -20.03 9.60 -26.40
C ILE A 172 -19.19 10.66 -27.12
N ASN A 173 -18.91 11.77 -26.47
CA ASN A 173 -17.93 12.76 -26.90
C ASN A 173 -16.90 12.98 -25.79
N LEU A 174 -15.66 12.58 -26.03
CA LEU A 174 -14.51 12.86 -25.15
C LEU A 174 -13.57 13.84 -25.86
N ALA A 175 -13.48 15.06 -25.35
CA ALA A 175 -12.65 16.12 -25.94
C ALA A 175 -11.56 16.56 -24.95
N ILE A 176 -10.29 16.52 -25.36
CA ILE A 176 -9.17 16.98 -24.51
C ILE A 176 -9.43 18.43 -24.09
N LYS A 177 -9.40 18.65 -22.78
CA LYS A 177 -9.60 19.93 -22.10
C LYS A 177 -8.25 20.56 -21.78
N GLN A 178 -7.28 19.75 -21.35
CA GLN A 178 -5.90 20.14 -21.10
C GLN A 178 -4.99 18.90 -21.26
N ASP A 179 -3.98 18.99 -22.13
CA ASP A 179 -3.11 17.85 -22.48
C ASP A 179 -2.38 17.25 -21.26
N LEU A 180 -2.08 18.08 -20.26
CA LEU A 180 -1.45 17.69 -19.00
C LEU A 180 -1.98 18.55 -17.84
N ALA A 181 -2.71 17.92 -16.93
CA ALA A 181 -3.25 18.46 -15.69
C ALA A 181 -2.78 17.62 -14.49
N GLN A 182 -3.20 18.00 -13.28
CA GLN A 182 -2.84 17.29 -12.04
C GLN A 182 -3.97 17.26 -11.00
N SER A 183 -3.89 16.29 -10.11
CA SER A 183 -4.62 16.24 -8.82
C SER A 183 -3.60 16.14 -7.69
N ALA A 184 -3.89 16.80 -6.56
CA ALA A 184 -3.07 16.73 -5.35
C ALA A 184 -3.71 15.80 -4.31
N SER A 185 -2.92 14.86 -3.78
CA SER A 185 -3.33 13.96 -2.69
C SER A 185 -2.97 14.52 -1.32
N CYS A 186 -1.79 15.12 -1.21
CA CYS A 186 -1.21 15.61 0.04
C CYS A 186 -0.39 16.89 -0.19
N GLY A 187 -0.22 17.67 0.88
CA GLY A 187 0.78 18.71 0.98
C GLY A 187 2.18 18.15 1.30
N ALA A 188 3.19 18.98 1.03
CA ALA A 188 4.57 18.71 1.39
C ALA A 188 5.38 20.02 1.46
N SER A 189 6.64 19.92 1.85
CA SER A 189 7.51 21.07 2.10
C SER A 189 8.94 20.82 1.60
N PHE A 190 9.47 21.67 0.74
CA PHE A 190 10.83 21.52 0.21
C PHE A 190 11.87 22.02 1.20
N ILE A 191 12.78 21.13 1.62
CA ILE A 191 13.80 21.40 2.66
C ILE A 191 15.22 21.55 2.09
N GLY A 192 15.40 21.47 0.76
CA GLY A 192 16.65 21.81 0.06
C GLY A 192 17.27 20.67 -0.74
N GLU A 193 18.21 21.03 -1.64
CA GLU A 193 18.82 20.15 -2.65
C GLU A 193 17.79 19.33 -3.45
N LYS A 194 17.45 18.14 -2.97
CA LYS A 194 16.62 17.10 -3.58
C LYS A 194 15.60 16.52 -2.59
N TRP A 195 15.41 17.20 -1.46
CA TRP A 195 14.70 16.67 -0.29
C TRP A 195 13.39 17.41 -0.03
N VAL A 196 12.33 16.64 0.13
CA VAL A 196 10.98 17.11 0.46
C VAL A 196 10.49 16.39 1.72
N LEU A 197 9.82 17.12 2.60
CA LEU A 197 9.32 16.67 3.89
C LEU A 197 7.78 16.64 3.87
N THR A 198 7.19 15.54 4.31
CA THR A 198 5.74 15.28 4.31
C THR A 198 5.36 14.32 5.45
N ALA A 199 4.09 13.93 5.54
CA ALA A 199 3.58 12.94 6.49
C ALA A 199 3.91 11.52 6.00
N ALA A 200 4.02 10.55 6.92
CA ALA A 200 4.18 9.15 6.56
C ALA A 200 2.91 8.61 5.89
N HIS A 201 1.74 8.99 6.41
CA HIS A 201 0.44 8.51 5.92
C HIS A 201 0.04 8.99 4.50
N CYS A 202 0.90 9.81 3.88
CA CYS A 202 0.77 10.27 2.49
C CYS A 202 1.57 9.44 1.49
N VAL A 203 2.46 8.56 1.99
CA VAL A 203 3.47 7.87 1.18
C VAL A 203 3.70 6.41 1.61
N GLU A 204 2.91 5.89 2.55
CA GLU A 204 2.94 4.51 3.06
C GLU A 204 2.72 3.47 1.95
N ASP A 205 1.55 3.47 1.31
CA ASP A 205 1.22 2.59 0.18
C ASP A 205 1.39 3.26 -1.21
N ALA A 206 2.06 4.42 -1.27
CA ALA A 206 2.12 5.21 -2.50
C ALA A 206 3.09 4.64 -3.54
N ASN A 207 2.58 4.27 -4.71
CA ASN A 207 3.44 3.93 -5.86
C ASN A 207 4.16 5.19 -6.39
N ILE A 208 5.47 5.27 -6.11
CA ILE A 208 6.36 6.36 -6.50
C ILE A 208 6.66 6.46 -8.00
N GLU A 209 6.25 5.49 -8.82
CA GLU A 209 6.31 5.61 -10.29
C GLU A 209 5.26 6.61 -10.79
N PHE A 210 4.08 6.63 -10.18
CA PHE A 210 2.98 7.53 -10.53
C PHE A 210 2.97 8.81 -9.70
N LEU A 211 3.32 8.72 -8.41
CA LEU A 211 3.34 9.88 -7.50
C LEU A 211 4.54 10.79 -7.78
N LYS A 212 4.27 12.08 -7.94
CA LYS A 212 5.27 13.13 -8.22
C LYS A 212 5.19 14.23 -7.17
N VAL A 213 6.22 15.07 -7.12
CA VAL A 213 6.22 16.28 -6.28
C VAL A 213 6.34 17.53 -7.14
N ASN A 214 5.39 18.44 -7.01
CA ASN A 214 5.52 19.80 -7.54
C ASN A 214 5.95 20.77 -6.41
N ILE A 215 6.82 21.74 -6.70
CA ILE A 215 7.63 22.47 -5.69
C ILE A 215 7.62 23.98 -5.92
N GLY A 216 7.23 24.73 -4.90
CA GLY A 216 6.86 26.14 -5.02
C GLY A 216 5.54 26.30 -5.76
N GLU A 217 4.63 25.35 -5.52
CA GLU A 217 3.33 25.27 -6.18
C GLU A 217 2.34 26.28 -5.60
N TYR A 218 1.43 26.80 -6.43
CA TYR A 218 0.41 27.76 -6.01
C TYR A 218 -0.99 27.48 -6.57
N ASP A 219 -1.13 27.25 -7.89
CA ASP A 219 -2.41 26.97 -8.55
C ASP A 219 -2.39 25.57 -9.20
N LEU A 220 -3.17 24.64 -8.65
CA LEU A 220 -3.21 23.23 -9.08
C LEU A 220 -3.79 23.01 -10.51
N ASN A 221 -3.94 24.06 -11.31
CA ASN A 221 -4.32 23.98 -12.72
C ASN A 221 -3.11 24.02 -13.67
N ASP A 222 -2.02 24.72 -13.34
CA ASP A 222 -0.88 24.93 -14.26
C ASP A 222 0.43 24.23 -13.84
N GLY A 223 0.55 23.84 -12.57
CA GLY A 223 1.72 23.17 -12.00
C GLY A 223 2.10 21.82 -12.62
N ALA A 224 1.20 21.13 -13.32
CA ALA A 224 1.37 19.75 -13.78
C ALA A 224 2.63 19.48 -14.63
N SER A 225 3.12 20.51 -15.34
CA SER A 225 4.34 20.44 -16.15
C SER A 225 5.65 20.53 -15.35
N ASN A 226 5.59 20.98 -14.09
CA ASN A 226 6.72 21.13 -13.17
C ASN A 226 6.91 19.91 -12.23
N ALA A 227 5.98 18.97 -12.23
CA ALA A 227 5.96 17.83 -11.31
C ALA A 227 7.17 16.90 -11.49
N LYS A 228 8.02 16.80 -10.45
CA LYS A 228 9.26 16.01 -10.42
C LYS A 228 9.03 14.58 -9.95
N ALA A 229 9.74 13.65 -10.58
CA ALA A 229 9.74 12.24 -10.22
C ALA A 229 10.40 11.98 -8.85
N ILE A 230 9.79 11.09 -8.07
CA ILE A 230 10.33 10.57 -6.82
C ILE A 230 11.37 9.49 -7.14
N LYS A 231 12.48 9.48 -6.39
CA LYS A 231 13.54 8.47 -6.48
C LYS A 231 13.39 7.39 -5.41
N ARG A 232 12.93 7.79 -4.22
CA ARG A 232 12.64 6.92 -3.06
C ARG A 232 11.98 7.73 -1.94
N VAL A 233 11.34 7.01 -1.02
CA VAL A 233 10.76 7.54 0.22
C VAL A 233 11.53 6.96 1.42
N TYR A 234 11.60 7.72 2.51
CA TYR A 234 12.09 7.30 3.81
C TYR A 234 11.01 7.63 4.85
N ILE A 235 10.23 6.64 5.28
CA ILE A 235 9.25 6.76 6.37
C ILE A 235 9.96 6.64 7.72
N HIS A 236 9.50 7.33 8.76
CA HIS A 236 10.06 7.15 10.10
C HIS A 236 9.83 5.70 10.59
N PRO A 237 10.86 4.95 11.01
CA PRO A 237 10.73 3.50 11.24
C PRO A 237 10.07 3.11 12.57
N GLU A 238 9.55 4.12 13.27
CA GLU A 238 8.71 4.01 14.46
C GLU A 238 7.40 4.79 14.26
N PHE A 239 7.01 5.02 13.00
CA PHE A 239 5.65 5.43 12.64
C PHE A 239 4.65 4.36 13.10
N ASP A 240 3.49 4.83 13.57
CA ASP A 240 2.40 4.03 14.13
C ASP A 240 1.12 4.37 13.36
N GLU A 241 0.82 3.55 12.35
CA GLU A 241 -0.36 3.61 11.46
C GLU A 241 -1.69 3.49 12.24
N GLY A 242 -1.64 2.94 13.45
CA GLY A 242 -2.81 2.71 14.30
C GLY A 242 -3.34 3.98 14.99
N SER A 243 -3.99 3.77 16.14
CA SER A 243 -4.88 4.74 16.82
C SER A 243 -4.28 6.06 17.35
N ALA A 244 -3.10 6.47 16.88
CA ALA A 244 -2.43 7.71 17.28
C ALA A 244 -1.64 8.44 16.17
N PHE A 245 -1.40 7.86 14.98
CA PHE A 245 -0.51 8.44 13.95
C PHE A 245 0.83 8.95 14.54
N ASN A 246 1.41 8.20 15.47
CA ASN A 246 2.59 8.65 16.18
C ASN A 246 3.83 8.54 15.29
N ASN A 247 4.68 9.57 15.32
CA ASN A 247 5.83 9.72 14.41
C ASN A 247 5.45 9.73 12.91
N ASP A 248 4.31 10.34 12.56
CA ASP A 248 3.84 10.55 11.19
C ASP A 248 4.71 11.57 10.42
N ILE A 249 5.84 11.09 9.88
CA ILE A 249 6.81 11.89 9.13
C ILE A 249 7.56 11.03 8.10
N ALA A 250 7.71 11.57 6.89
CA ALA A 250 8.49 10.98 5.82
C ALA A 250 9.33 12.00 5.05
N LEU A 251 10.45 11.53 4.50
CA LEU A 251 11.30 12.26 3.57
C LEU A 251 11.24 11.64 2.19
N ILE A 252 11.11 12.48 1.16
CA ILE A 252 11.16 12.11 -0.24
C ILE A 252 12.51 12.54 -0.82
N GLU A 253 13.25 11.60 -1.42
CA GLU A 253 14.38 11.93 -2.29
C GLU A 253 13.85 12.08 -3.73
N LEU A 254 14.08 13.23 -4.35
CA LEU A 254 13.76 13.49 -5.76
C LEU A 254 14.82 12.89 -6.68
N VAL A 255 14.42 12.53 -7.92
CA VAL A 255 15.37 12.12 -8.97
C VAL A 255 16.29 13.28 -9.36
N GLU A 256 15.73 14.49 -9.42
CA GLU A 256 16.44 15.73 -9.72
C GLU A 256 16.35 16.73 -8.56
N SER A 257 17.43 17.45 -8.31
CA SER A 257 17.41 18.60 -7.39
C SER A 257 16.49 19.73 -7.89
N SER A 258 16.11 20.60 -6.95
CA SER A 258 15.40 21.86 -7.20
C SER A 258 16.22 23.05 -6.72
N ASN A 259 16.09 24.18 -7.41
CA ASN A 259 16.71 25.46 -7.05
C ASN A 259 15.71 26.40 -6.32
N GLN A 260 14.53 25.89 -5.95
CA GLN A 260 13.53 26.64 -5.19
C GLN A 260 14.05 27.02 -3.79
N THR A 261 13.39 27.99 -3.15
CA THR A 261 13.75 28.37 -1.78
C THR A 261 13.33 27.26 -0.80
N ALA A 262 14.26 26.75 -0.01
CA ALA A 262 13.99 25.76 1.03
C ALA A 262 13.39 26.40 2.29
N VAL A 263 12.45 25.70 2.94
CA VAL A 263 11.99 26.06 4.29
C VAL A 263 13.07 25.70 5.32
N LYS A 264 13.18 26.50 6.38
CA LYS A 264 14.00 26.16 7.55
C LYS A 264 13.17 25.33 8.52
N LEU A 265 13.74 24.27 9.08
CA LEU A 265 13.11 23.54 10.18
C LEU A 265 13.31 24.28 11.51
N LEU A 266 12.38 24.14 12.45
CA LEU A 266 12.49 24.67 13.81
C LEU A 266 12.98 23.58 14.77
N ASP A 267 13.82 23.93 15.75
CA ASP A 267 14.32 22.96 16.74
C ASP A 267 13.27 22.61 17.82
N TYR A 268 13.48 21.46 18.48
CA TYR A 268 12.60 20.96 19.53
C TYR A 268 12.33 21.97 20.67
N ASN A 269 13.37 22.63 21.19
CA ASN A 269 13.25 23.48 22.37
C ASN A 269 12.49 24.76 22.06
N THR A 270 12.78 25.39 20.91
CA THR A 270 12.01 26.55 20.45
C THR A 270 10.57 26.16 20.14
N SER A 271 10.32 25.00 19.50
CA SER A 271 8.94 24.52 19.26
C SER A 271 8.13 24.36 20.54
N LYS A 272 8.78 23.95 21.64
CA LYS A 272 8.13 23.77 22.94
C LYS A 272 7.88 25.09 23.68
N GLN A 273 8.78 26.07 23.52
CA GLN A 273 8.60 27.42 24.06
C GLN A 273 7.46 28.16 23.36
N LEU A 274 7.40 28.12 22.01
CA LEU A 274 6.35 28.79 21.24
C LEU A 274 4.96 28.19 21.53
N ALA A 275 4.89 26.86 21.72
CA ALA A 275 3.65 26.17 22.11
C ALA A 275 3.13 26.59 23.49
N VAL A 276 4.01 26.68 24.50
CA VAL A 276 3.66 27.14 25.87
C VAL A 276 3.32 28.63 25.92
N ALA A 277 3.73 29.41 24.93
CA ALA A 277 3.37 30.82 24.78
C ALA A 277 2.11 31.05 23.92
N ASN A 278 1.42 29.99 23.50
CA ASN A 278 0.28 30.01 22.56
C ASN A 278 0.56 30.88 21.31
N SER A 279 1.76 30.74 20.76
CA SER A 279 2.23 31.61 19.66
C SER A 279 1.41 31.40 18.39
N PRO A 280 1.23 32.43 17.54
CA PRO A 280 0.59 32.26 16.24
C PRO A 280 1.45 31.37 15.32
N ALA A 281 0.78 30.54 14.53
CA ALA A 281 1.37 29.67 13.52
C ALA A 281 0.45 29.63 12.29
N THR A 282 1.03 29.54 11.09
CA THR A 282 0.28 29.52 9.83
C THR A 282 0.33 28.13 9.22
N VAL A 283 -0.83 27.55 8.92
CA VAL A 283 -0.95 26.34 8.11
C VAL A 283 -1.32 26.74 6.68
N ILE A 284 -0.76 26.04 5.67
CA ILE A 284 -0.97 26.33 4.25
C ILE A 284 -1.24 25.07 3.41
N GLY A 285 -2.08 25.18 2.38
CA GLY A 285 -2.48 24.04 1.52
C GLY A 285 -3.68 24.29 0.60
N TRP A 286 -4.20 23.22 -0.02
CA TRP A 286 -5.26 23.21 -1.05
C TRP A 286 -6.52 22.48 -0.59
N GLY A 287 -6.81 22.51 0.70
CA GLY A 287 -7.86 21.73 1.31
C GLY A 287 -9.28 22.30 1.21
N ASN A 288 -10.27 21.40 1.36
CA ASN A 288 -11.71 21.68 1.47
C ASN A 288 -11.97 22.90 2.34
N ILE A 289 -12.57 23.92 1.73
CA ILE A 289 -12.99 25.14 2.42
C ILE A 289 -14.26 24.95 3.27
N ASN A 290 -14.96 23.80 3.14
CA ASN A 290 -16.21 23.48 3.83
C ASN A 290 -15.97 22.67 5.12
N ALA A 291 -16.38 23.21 6.27
CA ALA A 291 -16.29 22.56 7.59
C ALA A 291 -17.33 21.44 7.79
N TYR A 292 -17.04 20.47 8.65
CA TYR A 292 -18.00 19.50 9.19
C TYR A 292 -17.51 18.85 10.51
N GLY A 293 -18.42 18.36 11.35
CA GLY A 293 -18.11 17.68 12.61
C GLY A 293 -18.17 16.14 12.53
N PRO A 294 -17.74 15.42 13.58
CA PRO A 294 -17.65 13.95 13.57
C PRO A 294 -19.00 13.21 13.51
N ASN A 295 -20.13 13.92 13.56
CA ASN A 295 -21.48 13.36 13.40
C ASN A 295 -22.23 13.93 12.19
N ASP A 296 -21.58 14.75 11.37
CA ASP A 296 -22.16 15.37 10.19
C ASP A 296 -21.88 14.52 8.94
N GLU A 297 -22.76 14.58 7.94
CA GLU A 297 -22.52 13.97 6.64
C GLU A 297 -21.36 14.70 5.93
N GLN A 298 -20.38 13.95 5.41
CA GLN A 298 -19.19 14.53 4.80
C GLN A 298 -19.58 15.29 3.51
N PRO A 299 -19.25 16.59 3.39
CA PRO A 299 -19.59 17.39 2.22
C PRO A 299 -18.73 17.02 1.01
N ASP A 300 -19.25 17.35 -0.18
CA ASP A 300 -18.56 17.19 -1.47
C ASP A 300 -17.11 17.75 -1.46
N ASN A 301 -16.26 17.19 -2.32
CA ASN A 301 -14.90 17.68 -2.49
C ASN A 301 -14.92 19.16 -2.90
N SER A 302 -14.24 19.98 -2.09
CA SER A 302 -14.22 21.44 -2.18
C SER A 302 -12.79 21.99 -2.09
N GLN A 303 -11.79 21.17 -2.47
CA GLN A 303 -10.39 21.57 -2.63
C GLN A 303 -10.27 22.76 -3.60
N PRO A 304 -9.83 23.95 -3.15
CA PRO A 304 -9.55 25.08 -4.03
C PRO A 304 -8.28 24.81 -4.84
N LYS A 305 -8.28 25.28 -6.09
CA LYS A 305 -7.09 25.20 -6.95
C LYS A 305 -5.96 26.13 -6.49
N GLN A 306 -6.30 27.29 -5.93
CA GLN A 306 -5.34 28.26 -5.39
C GLN A 306 -5.08 28.04 -3.90
N LEU A 307 -3.79 28.08 -3.53
CA LEU A 307 -3.26 27.88 -2.19
C LEU A 307 -3.96 28.76 -1.14
N ARG A 308 -4.25 28.17 0.01
CA ARG A 308 -4.90 28.80 1.16
C ARG A 308 -3.98 28.88 2.36
N GLN A 309 -4.31 29.81 3.25
CA GLN A 309 -3.64 29.97 4.54
C GLN A 309 -4.63 30.24 5.67
N VAL A 310 -4.30 29.76 6.87
CA VAL A 310 -5.00 30.06 8.13
C VAL A 310 -3.96 30.30 9.22
N GLU A 311 -4.11 31.40 9.96
CA GLU A 311 -3.41 31.59 11.24
C GLU A 311 -4.17 30.85 12.36
N LEU A 312 -3.44 30.02 13.09
CA LEU A 312 -3.87 29.25 14.25
C LEU A 312 -3.02 29.66 15.46
N SER A 313 -3.47 29.31 16.67
CA SER A 313 -2.66 29.40 17.88
C SER A 313 -2.14 28.02 18.27
N LEU A 314 -0.86 27.94 18.63
CA LEU A 314 -0.26 26.71 19.14
C LEU A 314 -0.80 26.36 20.55
N LEU A 315 -0.79 25.07 20.87
CA LEU A 315 -1.08 24.53 22.19
C LEU A 315 0.12 23.76 22.74
N SER A 316 0.36 23.86 24.05
CA SER A 316 1.23 22.91 24.72
C SER A 316 0.58 21.52 24.74
N ASN A 317 1.40 20.47 24.84
CA ASN A 317 0.92 19.09 24.85
C ASN A 317 -0.06 18.79 26.00
N GLU A 318 0.03 19.50 27.13
CA GLU A 318 -0.91 19.36 28.25
C GLU A 318 -2.26 20.01 27.94
N GLU A 319 -2.28 21.22 27.37
CA GLU A 319 -3.52 21.90 26.95
C GLU A 319 -4.25 21.11 25.86
N CYS A 320 -3.51 20.60 24.87
CA CYS A 320 -4.05 19.75 23.81
C CYS A 320 -4.68 18.47 24.38
N LYS A 321 -3.99 17.80 25.32
CA LYS A 321 -4.53 16.62 26.01
C LYS A 321 -5.80 16.91 26.79
N ILE A 322 -5.86 18.02 27.51
CA ILE A 322 -7.04 18.44 28.27
C ILE A 322 -8.22 18.73 27.33
N LYS A 323 -7.97 19.46 26.23
CA LYS A 323 -8.99 19.80 25.22
C LYS A 323 -9.55 18.56 24.52
N LEU A 324 -8.67 17.70 23.99
CA LEU A 324 -9.09 16.45 23.34
C LEU A 324 -9.82 15.52 24.32
N ALA A 325 -9.37 15.39 25.58
CA ALA A 325 -10.06 14.57 26.57
C ALA A 325 -11.47 15.10 26.90
N GLN A 326 -11.66 16.42 26.96
CA GLN A 326 -12.98 17.02 27.10
C GLN A 326 -13.84 16.75 25.84
N ALA A 327 -13.32 17.03 24.65
CA ALA A 327 -14.06 16.90 23.39
C ALA A 327 -14.48 15.45 23.09
N TYR A 328 -13.59 14.46 23.31
CA TYR A 328 -13.95 13.04 23.24
C TYR A 328 -14.94 12.62 24.33
N SER A 329 -14.92 13.26 25.51
CA SER A 329 -15.91 12.97 26.56
C SER A 329 -17.31 13.46 26.21
N ASP A 330 -17.40 14.65 25.61
CA ASP A 330 -18.67 15.23 25.17
C ASP A 330 -19.23 14.50 23.94
N LEU A 331 -18.36 14.07 23.01
CA LEU A 331 -18.73 13.28 21.83
C LEU A 331 -19.26 11.88 22.20
N ASN A 332 -18.51 11.15 23.03
CA ASN A 332 -18.77 9.74 23.32
C ASN A 332 -19.62 9.51 24.59
N GLY A 333 -20.04 10.56 25.29
CA GLY A 333 -20.82 10.48 26.53
C GLY A 333 -20.13 9.73 27.69
N THR A 334 -18.80 9.60 27.63
CA THR A 334 -17.99 8.76 28.53
C THR A 334 -16.70 9.49 28.92
N THR A 335 -16.29 9.47 30.19
CA THR A 335 -15.16 10.30 30.65
C THR A 335 -13.80 9.77 30.20
N TYR A 336 -13.11 10.53 29.35
CA TYR A 336 -11.69 10.37 29.02
C TYR A 336 -10.82 11.23 29.95
N SER A 337 -9.62 10.75 30.28
CA SER A 337 -8.60 11.56 30.94
C SER A 337 -7.53 12.06 29.95
N PRO A 338 -6.80 13.16 30.26
CA PRO A 338 -5.75 13.71 29.40
C PRO A 338 -4.67 12.71 28.95
N ASN A 339 -4.47 11.60 29.67
CA ASN A 339 -3.48 10.57 29.31
C ASN A 339 -4.02 9.47 28.38
N GLN A 340 -5.29 9.53 27.97
CA GLN A 340 -5.93 8.52 27.10
C GLN A 340 -6.07 8.96 25.64
N VAL A 341 -5.61 10.16 25.28
CA VAL A 341 -5.86 10.79 23.95
C VAL A 341 -4.63 10.82 23.02
N GLY A 342 -3.70 9.88 23.19
CA GLY A 342 -2.59 9.62 22.27
C GLY A 342 -1.40 10.60 22.31
N ILE A 343 -1.62 11.90 22.58
CA ILE A 343 -0.62 12.97 22.35
C ILE A 343 0.76 12.69 23.00
N THR A 344 1.80 12.63 22.15
CA THR A 344 3.20 12.40 22.52
C THR A 344 4.07 13.67 22.38
N GLU A 345 5.32 13.61 22.83
CA GLU A 345 6.29 14.70 22.58
C GLU A 345 6.68 14.84 21.09
N SER A 346 6.48 13.76 20.30
CA SER A 346 6.59 13.78 18.83
C SER A 346 5.48 14.58 18.14
N MET A 347 4.47 15.05 18.88
CA MET A 347 3.34 15.81 18.36
C MET A 347 3.33 17.26 18.88
N ILE A 348 2.67 18.13 18.13
CA ILE A 348 2.26 19.48 18.50
C ILE A 348 0.82 19.71 18.00
N CYS A 349 0.03 20.51 18.71
CA CYS A 349 -1.34 20.82 18.31
C CYS A 349 -1.53 22.31 18.09
N ALA A 350 -2.51 22.68 17.28
CA ALA A 350 -2.94 24.06 17.07
C ALA A 350 -4.47 24.17 16.98
N GLU A 351 -5.03 25.34 17.26
CA GLU A 351 -6.47 25.60 17.14
C GLU A 351 -6.76 27.02 16.64
N PHE A 352 -7.94 27.23 16.05
CA PHE A 352 -8.40 28.54 15.62
C PHE A 352 -9.22 29.24 16.72
N PHE A 353 -8.84 30.48 17.06
CA PHE A 353 -9.61 31.32 17.97
C PHE A 353 -10.54 32.28 17.21
N GLY A 354 -11.78 31.87 16.95
CA GLY A 354 -12.81 32.77 16.42
C GLY A 354 -14.19 32.12 16.23
N ASP A 355 -15.21 32.95 15.99
CA ASP A 355 -16.63 32.54 15.92
C ASP A 355 -16.99 31.69 14.68
N THR A 356 -16.09 31.61 13.70
CA THR A 356 -16.22 30.75 12.50
C THR A 356 -15.09 29.74 12.53
N PRO A 357 -15.36 28.42 12.60
CA PRO A 357 -14.30 27.43 12.69
C PRO A 357 -13.37 27.42 11.47
N LYS A 358 -12.07 27.28 11.72
CA LYS A 358 -10.98 27.10 10.74
C LYS A 358 -9.94 26.16 11.33
N GLY A 359 -9.12 25.55 10.48
CA GLY A 359 -8.32 24.37 10.83
C GLY A 359 -8.34 23.35 9.70
N ALA A 360 -8.24 22.06 10.01
CA ALA A 360 -7.87 21.03 9.03
C ALA A 360 -8.91 19.85 8.81
N CYS A 361 -8.93 19.15 7.64
CA CYS A 361 -9.84 18.08 7.09
C CYS A 361 -9.18 17.13 5.97
N GLN A 362 -9.68 16.10 5.28
CA GLN A 362 -8.81 15.01 4.67
C GLN A 362 -7.78 15.26 3.47
N GLY A 363 -6.61 15.94 3.56
CA GLY A 363 -5.75 16.22 2.35
C GLY A 363 -4.89 17.51 2.13
N ASP A 364 -4.72 18.44 3.08
CA ASP A 364 -3.44 19.20 3.24
C ASP A 364 -2.37 18.38 3.99
N SER A 365 -2.70 17.14 4.35
CA SER A 365 -1.84 16.12 4.94
C SER A 365 -0.41 16.19 4.46
N GLY A 366 0.56 16.16 5.37
CA GLY A 366 1.96 16.35 5.05
C GLY A 366 2.41 17.79 4.76
N GLY A 367 1.47 18.73 4.62
CA GLY A 367 1.74 20.15 4.49
C GLY A 367 2.39 20.77 5.73
N PRO A 368 2.99 21.96 5.61
CA PRO A 368 3.74 22.59 6.69
C PRO A 368 2.86 23.43 7.62
N LEU A 369 3.08 23.29 8.93
CA LEU A 369 2.73 24.30 9.93
C LEU A 369 3.96 25.19 10.19
N LEU A 370 3.81 26.50 10.01
CA LEU A 370 4.89 27.49 9.92
C LEU A 370 4.78 28.53 11.04
N VAL A 371 5.90 29.10 11.48
CA VAL A 371 5.98 30.23 12.43
C VAL A 371 7.02 31.25 11.95
N ASP A 372 6.75 32.55 12.11
CA ASP A 372 7.78 33.59 11.93
C ASP A 372 8.52 33.80 13.26
N THR A 373 9.80 33.45 13.30
CA THR A 373 10.66 33.63 14.48
C THR A 373 11.36 34.98 14.51
N ASN A 374 11.04 35.89 13.58
CA ASN A 374 11.81 37.10 13.21
C ASN A 374 13.17 36.76 12.54
N LEU A 375 13.46 35.49 12.28
CA LEU A 375 14.60 35.01 11.49
C LEU A 375 14.15 34.48 10.11
N GLY A 376 12.93 34.84 9.71
CA GLY A 376 12.17 34.27 8.61
C GLY A 376 11.29 33.10 9.07
N TRP A 377 10.37 32.68 8.20
CA TRP A 377 9.50 31.53 8.43
C TRP A 377 10.28 30.24 8.69
N GLN A 378 9.84 29.48 9.69
CA GLN A 378 10.35 28.16 10.04
C GLN A 378 9.21 27.16 10.20
N GLN A 379 9.40 25.92 9.77
CA GLN A 379 8.44 24.86 9.93
C GLN A 379 8.53 24.24 11.32
N ILE A 380 7.42 24.30 12.06
CA ILE A 380 7.28 23.73 13.41
C ILE A 380 6.56 22.38 13.41
N GLY A 381 5.70 22.15 12.41
CA GLY A 381 4.88 20.93 12.32
C GLY A 381 4.62 20.46 10.89
N ILE A 382 4.14 19.22 10.79
CA ILE A 382 3.64 18.57 9.58
C ILE A 382 2.19 18.18 9.84
N VAL A 383 1.28 18.55 8.93
CA VAL A 383 -0.16 18.30 9.02
C VAL A 383 -0.44 16.79 9.11
N SER A 384 -0.96 16.29 10.24
CA SER A 384 -1.05 14.84 10.56
C SER A 384 -2.48 14.31 10.72
N TYR A 385 -3.22 14.66 11.77
CA TYR A 385 -4.62 14.21 11.96
C TYR A 385 -5.48 15.21 12.75
N GLY A 386 -6.80 15.02 12.70
CA GLY A 386 -7.81 15.76 13.44
C GLY A 386 -9.09 14.94 13.65
N VAL A 387 -10.16 15.58 14.12
CA VAL A 387 -11.48 14.95 14.32
C VAL A 387 -12.56 15.79 13.66
N GLY A 388 -13.18 15.24 12.61
CA GLY A 388 -14.00 16.04 11.69
C GLY A 388 -13.12 16.95 10.82
N CYS A 389 -13.58 18.18 10.61
CA CYS A 389 -13.08 19.08 9.58
C CYS A 389 -13.14 20.52 10.11
N ALA A 390 -12.02 20.98 10.67
CA ALA A 390 -11.90 22.22 11.46
C ALA A 390 -12.94 22.36 12.57
N ASN A 391 -13.14 21.33 13.39
CA ASN A 391 -14.13 21.37 14.45
C ASN A 391 -13.64 22.19 15.65
N ALA A 392 -14.36 23.24 16.05
CA ALA A 392 -13.94 24.15 17.13
C ALA A 392 -13.81 23.51 18.53
N ALA A 393 -14.23 22.25 18.73
CA ALA A 393 -13.97 21.49 19.96
C ALA A 393 -12.67 20.66 19.92
N PHE A 394 -12.14 20.35 18.73
CA PHE A 394 -11.01 19.43 18.53
C PHE A 394 -9.83 20.18 17.88
N PRO A 395 -8.70 20.39 18.59
CA PRO A 395 -7.51 20.97 17.99
C PRO A 395 -6.90 20.03 16.94
N ASP A 396 -6.35 20.61 15.88
CA ASP A 396 -5.61 19.88 14.84
C ASP A 396 -4.27 19.38 15.40
N VAL A 397 -3.85 18.18 15.01
CA VAL A 397 -2.61 17.52 15.46
C VAL A 397 -1.60 17.42 14.32
N TYR A 398 -0.35 17.71 14.65
CA TYR A 398 0.78 17.82 13.72
C TYR A 398 1.98 17.04 14.26
N ALA A 399 2.74 16.37 13.39
CA ALA A 399 4.03 15.81 13.77
C ALA A 399 5.04 16.95 14.01
N ARG A 400 5.66 16.98 15.18
CA ARG A 400 6.54 18.06 15.65
C ARG A 400 7.92 17.94 14.99
N VAL A 401 8.14 18.67 13.90
CA VAL A 401 9.39 18.71 13.11
C VAL A 401 10.65 18.75 13.98
N GLY A 402 10.66 19.59 15.02
CA GLY A 402 11.81 19.74 15.91
C GLY A 402 12.24 18.48 16.65
N ASN A 403 11.35 17.50 16.83
CA ASN A 403 11.67 16.21 17.44
C ASN A 403 12.44 15.27 16.49
N PHE A 404 12.39 15.52 15.18
CA PHE A 404 12.93 14.63 14.14
C PHE A 404 14.16 15.19 13.44
N THR A 405 14.68 16.36 13.84
CA THR A 405 15.80 17.02 13.14
C THR A 405 17.03 16.13 13.01
N ASP A 406 17.32 15.29 14.01
CA ASP A 406 18.47 14.37 13.97
C ASP A 406 18.25 13.24 12.96
N TRP A 407 17.05 12.63 12.92
CA TRP A 407 16.67 11.64 11.90
C TRP A 407 16.76 12.25 10.50
N ILE A 408 16.20 13.45 10.29
CA ILE A 408 16.30 14.19 9.02
C ILE A 408 17.77 14.41 8.64
N ASN A 409 18.62 14.85 9.57
CA ASN A 409 20.04 15.10 9.32
C ASN A 409 20.81 13.81 8.97
N THR A 410 20.55 12.68 9.64
CA THR A 410 21.21 11.39 9.33
C THR A 410 20.95 10.92 7.90
N ILE A 411 19.76 11.16 7.37
CA ILE A 411 19.38 10.80 6.00
C ILE A 411 19.88 11.85 5.00
N THR A 412 19.52 13.12 5.21
CA THR A 412 19.74 14.20 4.22
C THR A 412 21.20 14.61 4.08
N GLN A 413 21.97 14.56 5.17
CA GLN A 413 23.34 15.06 5.27
C GLN A 413 24.35 14.01 5.75
N GLY A 414 23.90 12.79 6.07
CA GLY A 414 24.72 11.70 6.61
C GLY A 414 24.77 10.45 5.73
N ILE A 415 24.81 9.28 6.38
CA ILE A 415 24.67 7.98 5.74
C ILE A 415 23.23 7.50 5.85
N ALA A 416 22.53 7.50 4.73
CA ALA A 416 21.15 7.05 4.60
C ALA A 416 21.07 5.54 4.25
N ILE A 417 20.20 4.81 4.94
CA ILE A 417 19.67 3.50 4.54
C ILE A 417 18.15 3.55 4.57
N GLU A 418 17.48 2.66 3.85
CA GLU A 418 16.04 2.40 3.98
C GLU A 418 15.66 2.18 5.46
N PRO A 419 14.72 2.93 6.07
CA PRO A 419 14.57 2.95 7.53
C PRO A 419 13.99 1.66 8.12
N SER A 420 13.21 0.93 7.32
CA SER A 420 12.56 -0.33 7.68
C SER A 420 12.50 -1.27 6.47
N HIS A 421 12.50 -2.58 6.70
CA HIS A 421 12.28 -3.59 5.66
C HIS A 421 11.69 -4.87 6.26
N ASP A 422 10.61 -5.41 5.68
CA ASP A 422 9.99 -6.66 6.13
C ASP A 422 10.21 -7.78 5.10
N PHE A 423 10.70 -8.93 5.55
CA PHE A 423 10.85 -10.15 4.74
C PHE A 423 9.53 -10.89 4.46
N ALA A 424 8.40 -10.34 4.90
CA ALA A 424 7.08 -10.96 4.91
C ALA A 424 7.00 -12.25 5.76
N ILE A 425 5.82 -12.87 5.72
CA ILE A 425 5.55 -14.12 6.43
C ILE A 425 6.05 -15.30 5.58
N THR A 426 6.88 -16.15 6.18
CA THR A 426 7.64 -17.19 5.46
C THR A 426 7.60 -18.55 6.16
N SER A 427 7.66 -19.63 5.38
CA SER A 427 7.65 -20.99 5.91
C SER A 427 8.94 -21.32 6.70
N GLN A 428 8.83 -22.07 7.81
CA GLN A 428 10.00 -22.43 8.62
C GLN A 428 11.06 -23.18 7.79
N ASN A 429 12.32 -22.76 7.92
CA ASN A 429 13.49 -23.22 7.16
C ASN A 429 13.52 -22.80 5.67
N ARG A 430 12.65 -21.88 5.21
CA ARG A 430 12.90 -21.09 4.00
C ARG A 430 14.02 -20.07 4.29
N ALA A 431 14.90 -19.84 3.33
CA ALA A 431 15.87 -18.76 3.38
C ALA A 431 15.43 -17.65 2.42
N GLN A 432 15.61 -16.40 2.83
CA GLN A 432 15.32 -15.20 2.05
C GLN A 432 16.51 -14.24 2.11
N THR A 433 16.63 -13.42 1.08
CA THR A 433 17.73 -12.47 0.88
C THR A 433 17.17 -11.18 0.30
N THR A 434 17.61 -10.04 0.84
CA THR A 434 17.28 -8.71 0.32
C THR A 434 18.54 -7.88 0.16
N GLN A 435 18.49 -6.83 -0.67
CA GLN A 435 19.58 -5.86 -0.83
C GLN A 435 19.09 -4.47 -0.43
N LEU A 436 19.75 -3.87 0.56
CA LEU A 436 19.42 -2.53 1.04
C LEU A 436 20.45 -1.53 0.51
N THR A 437 19.99 -0.43 -0.08
CA THR A 437 20.89 0.61 -0.59
C THR A 437 21.35 1.53 0.54
N VAL A 438 22.67 1.56 0.78
CA VAL A 438 23.32 2.53 1.65
C VAL A 438 23.84 3.69 0.79
N THR A 439 23.59 4.94 1.19
CA THR A 439 23.96 6.14 0.45
C THR A 439 24.69 7.13 1.35
N ASN A 440 25.89 7.55 0.95
CA ASN A 440 26.63 8.62 1.61
C ASN A 440 26.21 9.97 1.02
N ASN A 441 25.33 10.71 1.70
CA ASN A 441 24.90 12.05 1.30
C ASN A 441 25.87 13.17 1.76
N THR A 442 26.94 12.85 2.50
CA THR A 442 27.97 13.81 2.92
C THR A 442 28.85 14.27 1.74
N ASN A 443 29.74 15.23 2.00
CA ASN A 443 30.84 15.62 1.12
C ASN A 443 32.19 14.94 1.49
N LEU A 444 32.17 13.94 2.36
CA LEU A 444 33.34 13.22 2.89
C LEU A 444 33.37 11.76 2.42
N ILE A 445 34.54 11.13 2.47
CA ILE A 445 34.66 9.66 2.30
C ILE A 445 34.41 9.02 3.66
N ALA A 446 33.35 8.21 3.77
CA ALA A 446 32.97 7.56 5.02
C ALA A 446 33.60 6.17 5.12
N ASN A 447 34.22 5.86 6.26
CA ASN A 447 34.72 4.52 6.59
C ASN A 447 33.75 3.91 7.62
N LEU A 448 33.02 2.88 7.17
CA LEU A 448 31.80 2.39 7.79
C LEU A 448 31.98 0.99 8.36
N SER A 449 31.33 0.76 9.50
CA SER A 449 31.19 -0.58 10.10
C SER A 449 29.73 -0.86 10.40
N PHE A 450 29.31 -2.10 10.15
CA PHE A 450 27.93 -2.52 10.21
C PHE A 450 27.77 -3.64 11.23
N SER A 451 26.68 -3.62 12.01
CA SER A 451 26.35 -4.69 12.94
C SER A 451 24.84 -4.96 12.96
N LEU A 452 24.48 -6.22 13.23
CA LEU A 452 23.10 -6.61 13.55
C LEU A 452 22.91 -6.60 15.06
N PHE A 453 21.85 -5.93 15.52
CA PHE A 453 21.41 -5.92 16.91
C PHE A 453 20.00 -6.50 17.02
N SER A 454 19.73 -7.23 18.11
CA SER A 454 18.40 -7.77 18.45
C SER A 454 18.16 -7.52 19.92
N ASP A 455 16.99 -6.99 20.26
CA ASP A 455 16.61 -6.69 21.65
C ASP A 455 16.33 -7.97 22.46
N ASP A 456 15.84 -9.02 21.79
CA ASP A 456 15.69 -10.37 22.33
C ASP A 456 16.78 -11.33 21.82
N PHE A 457 17.30 -12.18 22.71
CA PHE A 457 18.08 -13.44 22.52
C PHE A 457 19.06 -13.57 21.33
N GLY A 458 19.53 -12.47 20.74
CA GLY A 458 20.41 -12.43 19.57
C GLY A 458 19.66 -12.57 18.23
N PRO A 459 20.29 -12.17 17.10
CA PRO A 459 19.67 -12.16 15.77
C PRO A 459 19.54 -13.59 15.19
N ASN A 460 18.57 -14.37 15.67
CA ASN A 460 18.45 -15.82 15.42
C ASN A 460 17.91 -16.15 14.02
N GLY A 461 18.80 -16.09 13.03
CA GLY A 461 18.53 -16.39 11.62
C GLY A 461 18.97 -15.28 10.67
N PHE A 462 19.25 -14.08 11.20
CA PHE A 462 19.74 -12.97 10.38
C PHE A 462 21.25 -13.01 10.21
N SER A 463 21.72 -12.69 9.00
CA SER A 463 23.13 -12.43 8.73
C SER A 463 23.28 -11.29 7.71
N LEU A 464 24.44 -10.63 7.73
CA LEU A 464 24.69 -9.41 6.98
C LEU A 464 26.03 -9.53 6.22
N ASN A 465 26.02 -9.21 4.94
CA ASN A 465 27.21 -8.95 4.13
C ASN A 465 27.20 -7.48 3.68
N ALA A 466 28.19 -6.72 4.15
CA ALA A 466 28.32 -5.28 3.89
C ALA A 466 29.76 -4.89 3.47
N ASN A 467 30.55 -5.85 2.97
CA ASN A 467 31.97 -5.65 2.68
C ASN A 467 32.22 -4.53 1.66
N ASP A 468 31.40 -4.45 0.61
CA ASP A 468 31.50 -3.45 -0.45
C ASP A 468 31.05 -2.04 -0.03
N CYS A 469 30.45 -1.91 1.17
CA CYS A 469 30.06 -0.64 1.78
C CYS A 469 31.04 -0.12 2.85
N ALA A 470 32.13 -0.84 3.15
CA ALA A 470 33.04 -0.48 4.25
C ALA A 470 33.81 0.85 4.01
N LEU A 471 33.96 1.30 2.77
CA LEU A 471 34.54 2.60 2.43
C LEU A 471 33.71 3.28 1.33
N LEU A 472 32.77 4.12 1.72
CA LEU A 472 31.78 4.72 0.83
C LEU A 472 32.15 6.18 0.52
N ALA A 473 32.49 6.46 -0.74
CA ALA A 473 32.86 7.80 -1.19
C ALA A 473 31.69 8.81 -1.12
N ALA A 474 32.03 10.10 -1.07
CA ALA A 474 31.06 11.20 -1.01
C ALA A 474 30.06 11.14 -2.16
N LYS A 475 28.77 11.36 -1.86
CA LYS A 475 27.65 11.33 -2.81
C LYS A 475 27.58 10.02 -3.66
N GLN A 476 28.00 8.89 -3.10
CA GLN A 476 27.87 7.56 -3.72
C GLN A 476 26.97 6.62 -2.91
N SER A 477 26.50 5.56 -3.57
CA SER A 477 25.72 4.47 -2.97
C SER A 477 26.42 3.12 -3.15
N CYS A 478 26.07 2.17 -2.29
CA CYS A 478 26.48 0.76 -2.33
C CYS A 478 25.32 -0.10 -1.80
N GLU A 479 25.39 -1.42 -2.03
CA GLU A 479 24.38 -2.36 -1.56
C GLU A 479 24.93 -3.20 -0.40
N ILE A 480 24.12 -3.40 0.64
CA ILE A 480 24.37 -4.41 1.66
C ILE A 480 23.33 -5.53 1.52
N GLN A 481 23.76 -6.77 1.69
CA GLN A 481 22.89 -7.93 1.62
C GLN A 481 22.51 -8.39 3.02
N VAL A 482 21.22 -8.32 3.36
CA VAL A 482 20.66 -8.95 4.55
C VAL A 482 20.06 -10.30 4.15
N ASN A 483 20.34 -11.34 4.92
CA ASN A 483 19.80 -12.68 4.73
C ASN A 483 19.03 -13.10 5.98
N PHE A 484 17.86 -13.71 5.80
CA PHE A 484 17.04 -14.31 6.85
C PHE A 484 16.89 -15.82 6.61
N ASP A 485 17.27 -16.63 7.59
CA ASP A 485 17.14 -18.08 7.61
C ASP A 485 16.10 -18.47 8.67
N ALA A 486 14.90 -18.87 8.21
CA ALA A 486 13.67 -18.95 9.01
C ALA A 486 13.61 -20.14 10.00
N ARG A 487 14.69 -20.39 10.75
CA ARG A 487 14.82 -21.54 11.67
C ARG A 487 13.96 -21.40 12.92
N VAL A 488 13.90 -20.19 13.48
CA VAL A 488 13.19 -19.90 14.73
C VAL A 488 11.83 -19.29 14.40
N VAL A 489 10.78 -20.06 14.72
CA VAL A 489 9.37 -19.67 14.53
C VAL A 489 9.01 -18.49 15.42
N GLY A 490 8.27 -17.53 14.86
CA GLY A 490 7.83 -16.30 15.51
C GLY A 490 8.07 -15.06 14.63
N LYS A 491 7.52 -13.92 15.04
CA LYS A 491 7.94 -12.60 14.56
C LYS A 491 9.32 -12.28 15.14
N GLN A 492 10.22 -11.74 14.34
CA GLN A 492 11.54 -11.27 14.75
C GLN A 492 11.76 -9.83 14.26
N LYS A 493 12.42 -8.99 15.06
CA LYS A 493 12.81 -7.62 14.70
C LYS A 493 14.28 -7.42 15.07
N VAL A 494 15.11 -7.03 14.11
CA VAL A 494 16.53 -6.71 14.31
C VAL A 494 16.84 -5.33 13.74
N ARG A 495 17.99 -4.75 14.13
CA ARG A 495 18.48 -3.46 13.63
C ARG A 495 19.80 -3.65 12.89
N VAL A 496 19.90 -3.13 11.67
CA VAL A 496 21.18 -2.86 11.00
C VAL A 496 21.68 -1.52 11.52
N ILE A 497 22.71 -1.55 12.36
CA ILE A 497 23.36 -0.36 12.90
C ILE A 497 24.57 -0.02 12.02
N ILE A 498 24.60 1.18 11.46
CA ILE A 498 25.73 1.73 10.71
C ILE A 498 26.52 2.64 11.65
N ASN A 499 27.85 2.47 11.72
CA ASN A 499 28.74 3.30 12.52
C ASN A 499 29.85 3.86 11.63
N SER A 500 30.01 5.19 11.61
CA SER A 500 31.17 5.87 11.05
C SER A 500 32.34 5.89 12.05
N ASN A 501 33.58 5.90 11.57
CA ASN A 501 34.75 6.21 12.41
C ASN A 501 35.01 7.72 12.56
N ASP A 502 34.28 8.54 11.82
CA ASP A 502 34.30 10.00 11.82
C ASP A 502 33.02 10.52 12.50
N THR A 503 33.16 11.37 13.51
CA THR A 503 32.05 11.95 14.30
C THR A 503 31.24 12.98 13.52
N ASP A 504 31.80 13.55 12.46
CA ASP A 504 31.16 14.59 11.65
C ASP A 504 30.27 13.97 10.56
N ILE A 505 30.20 12.63 10.50
CA ILE A 505 29.36 11.83 9.59
C ILE A 505 28.25 11.14 10.41
N PRO A 506 27.04 11.72 10.51
CA PRO A 506 25.92 11.09 11.17
C PRO A 506 25.44 9.87 10.36
N THR A 507 25.06 8.79 11.05
CA THR A 507 24.59 7.54 10.44
C THR A 507 23.15 7.24 10.83
N SER A 508 22.35 6.81 9.86
CA SER A 508 21.02 6.23 10.11
C SER A 508 21.12 4.72 10.40
N LEU A 509 19.99 4.11 10.75
CA LEU A 509 19.84 2.67 10.98
C LEU A 509 18.64 2.15 10.18
N SER A 510 18.56 0.83 10.01
CA SER A 510 17.42 0.14 9.41
C SER A 510 16.84 -0.90 10.36
N TYR A 511 15.52 -0.95 10.50
CA TYR A 511 14.79 -1.97 11.23
C TYR A 511 14.33 -3.09 10.29
N ILE A 512 14.83 -4.31 10.50
CA ILE A 512 14.49 -5.46 9.68
C ILE A 512 13.51 -6.35 10.46
N THR A 513 12.35 -6.61 9.88
CA THR A 513 11.34 -7.54 10.41
C THR A 513 11.19 -8.78 9.53
N ALA A 514 10.77 -9.89 10.14
CA ALA A 514 10.42 -11.13 9.45
C ALA A 514 9.50 -11.97 10.34
N GLN A 515 8.69 -12.86 9.75
CA GLN A 515 7.96 -13.87 10.51
C GLN A 515 8.12 -15.29 9.93
N ALA A 516 8.76 -16.17 10.70
CA ALA A 516 8.81 -17.59 10.38
C ALA A 516 7.60 -18.32 10.98
N VAL A 517 6.84 -19.07 10.18
CA VAL A 517 5.66 -19.83 10.63
C VAL A 517 5.88 -21.35 10.64
N ALA A 518 5.33 -22.02 11.65
CA ALA A 518 5.47 -23.47 11.85
C ALA A 518 4.57 -24.28 10.89
N ALA A 519 5.00 -25.50 10.57
CA ALA A 519 4.23 -26.44 9.77
C ALA A 519 2.96 -26.92 10.50
N ASN A 520 1.85 -27.03 9.77
CA ASN A 520 0.55 -27.45 10.26
C ASN A 520 0.07 -28.73 9.56
N ASN A 521 0.22 -29.87 10.25
CA ASN A 521 -0.15 -31.18 9.73
C ASN A 521 -1.67 -31.40 9.68
N ASP A 522 -2.44 -30.69 10.51
CA ASP A 522 -3.89 -30.84 10.59
C ASP A 522 -4.56 -30.22 9.35
N ILE A 523 -4.11 -29.01 8.94
CA ILE A 523 -4.49 -28.38 7.67
C ILE A 523 -4.08 -29.28 6.47
N THR A 524 -2.88 -29.87 6.52
CA THR A 524 -2.41 -30.80 5.47
C THR A 524 -3.32 -32.02 5.32
N THR A 525 -3.90 -32.50 6.42
CA THR A 525 -4.85 -33.61 6.43
C THR A 525 -6.20 -33.19 5.86
N GLN A 526 -6.71 -32.02 6.28
CA GLN A 526 -8.01 -31.46 5.86
C GLN A 526 -8.06 -31.10 4.36
N LEU A 527 -7.09 -30.33 3.87
CA LEU A 527 -7.16 -29.72 2.53
C LEU A 527 -6.57 -30.59 1.42
N SER A 528 -5.52 -31.34 1.72
CA SER A 528 -4.67 -31.97 0.71
C SER A 528 -4.70 -33.50 0.72
N ASN A 529 -5.59 -34.12 1.50
CA ASN A 529 -5.75 -35.58 1.61
C ASN A 529 -4.41 -36.33 1.83
N SER A 530 -3.50 -35.72 2.60
CA SER A 530 -2.13 -36.23 2.84
C SER A 530 -1.24 -36.37 1.59
N SER A 531 -1.45 -35.54 0.56
CA SER A 531 -0.54 -35.41 -0.58
C SER A 531 0.88 -35.05 -0.12
N SER A 532 1.82 -35.97 -0.33
CA SER A 532 3.18 -35.90 0.25
C SER A 532 4.06 -34.76 -0.29
N GLY A 533 3.65 -34.11 -1.38
CA GLY A 533 4.31 -32.94 -1.95
C GLY A 533 3.79 -31.59 -1.42
N LEU A 534 2.64 -31.56 -0.73
CA LEU A 534 2.02 -30.32 -0.25
C LEU A 534 2.27 -30.14 1.24
N ARG A 535 2.86 -29.01 1.64
CA ARG A 535 3.20 -28.70 3.04
C ARG A 535 2.56 -27.40 3.48
N TRP A 536 1.75 -27.48 4.52
CA TRP A 536 1.03 -26.32 5.06
C TRP A 536 1.71 -25.72 6.27
N PHE A 537 1.60 -24.40 6.42
CA PHE A 537 2.08 -23.61 7.55
C PHE A 537 1.01 -22.56 7.89
N SER A 538 0.95 -22.10 9.14
CA SER A 538 -0.10 -21.17 9.59
C SER A 538 0.43 -20.20 10.65
N GLY A 539 0.05 -18.92 10.57
CA GLY A 539 0.54 -17.86 11.45
C GLY A 539 0.03 -16.47 11.07
N GLY A 540 0.90 -15.46 11.11
CA GLY A 540 0.50 -14.06 11.28
C GLY A 540 0.35 -13.71 12.77
N ASP A 541 -0.53 -12.77 13.10
CA ASP A 541 -0.89 -12.42 14.47
C ASP A 541 -1.83 -13.45 15.10
N GLN A 542 -2.71 -14.06 14.30
CA GLN A 542 -3.43 -15.29 14.67
C GLN A 542 -3.38 -16.29 13.52
N PRO A 543 -3.08 -17.58 13.77
CA PRO A 543 -3.04 -18.61 12.74
C PRO A 543 -4.44 -18.91 12.18
N TRP A 544 -4.49 -19.31 10.90
CA TRP A 544 -5.65 -19.98 10.34
C TRP A 544 -5.91 -21.33 11.03
N LEU A 545 -7.18 -21.67 11.20
CA LEU A 545 -7.71 -22.81 11.95
C LEU A 545 -8.57 -23.71 11.05
N LEU A 546 -8.78 -24.97 11.47
CA LEU A 546 -9.74 -25.86 10.81
C LEU A 546 -11.17 -25.37 10.98
N ASP A 547 -11.98 -25.48 9.92
CA ASP A 547 -13.42 -25.50 10.08
C ASP A 547 -13.87 -26.88 10.62
N ASN A 548 -14.79 -26.86 11.57
CA ASN A 548 -15.42 -28.05 12.16
C ASN A 548 -16.82 -28.31 11.56
N THR A 549 -17.28 -27.48 10.63
CA THR A 549 -18.62 -27.53 10.02
C THR A 549 -18.59 -27.97 8.55
N GLU A 550 -17.54 -27.65 7.80
CA GLU A 550 -17.25 -28.22 6.47
C GLU A 550 -15.76 -28.54 6.27
N ALA A 551 -15.39 -29.09 5.11
CA ALA A 551 -14.03 -29.51 4.77
C ALA A 551 -13.14 -28.31 4.35
N ALA A 552 -13.04 -27.30 5.22
CA ALA A 552 -12.37 -26.04 4.98
C ALA A 552 -11.40 -25.66 6.10
N ILE A 553 -10.68 -24.56 5.89
CA ILE A 553 -9.95 -23.80 6.90
C ILE A 553 -10.37 -22.33 6.84
N MET A 554 -10.09 -21.59 7.91
CA MET A 554 -10.55 -20.21 8.11
C MET A 554 -9.47 -19.36 8.78
N SER A 555 -9.47 -18.05 8.56
CA SER A 555 -8.57 -17.12 9.25
C SER A 555 -8.77 -17.14 10.78
N GLY A 556 -7.72 -16.78 11.50
CA GLY A 556 -7.81 -16.47 12.93
C GLY A 556 -8.58 -15.18 13.18
N VAL A 557 -9.08 -15.00 14.41
CA VAL A 557 -9.78 -13.77 14.83
C VAL A 557 -8.75 -12.69 15.14
N ILE A 558 -8.58 -11.76 14.21
CA ILE A 558 -7.62 -10.66 14.26
C ILE A 558 -8.33 -9.33 14.58
N GLY A 559 -7.60 -8.39 15.19
CA GLY A 559 -8.06 -7.00 15.37
C GLY A 559 -7.69 -6.12 14.17
N SER A 560 -7.87 -4.81 14.32
CA SER A 560 -7.30 -3.82 13.42
C SER A 560 -5.77 -3.94 13.31
N ASP A 561 -5.26 -3.61 12.13
CA ASP A 561 -3.83 -3.55 11.79
C ASP A 561 -3.08 -4.88 12.02
N GLN A 562 -3.84 -5.99 12.03
CA GLN A 562 -3.35 -7.35 12.21
C GLN A 562 -3.60 -8.19 10.96
N GLN A 563 -2.92 -9.33 10.90
CA GLN A 563 -2.99 -10.24 9.75
C GLN A 563 -3.00 -11.70 10.16
N SER A 564 -3.70 -12.54 9.38
CA SER A 564 -3.79 -13.98 9.55
C SER A 564 -3.37 -14.67 8.25
N ALA A 565 -2.34 -15.49 8.32
CA ALA A 565 -1.68 -16.09 7.15
C ALA A 565 -1.74 -17.62 7.16
N VAL A 566 -2.06 -18.20 6.01
CA VAL A 566 -1.84 -19.62 5.73
C VAL A 566 -0.96 -19.76 4.49
N LEU A 567 0.06 -20.61 4.59
CA LEU A 567 1.05 -20.81 3.54
C LEU A 567 1.04 -22.28 3.10
N LEU A 568 1.21 -22.50 1.80
CA LEU A 568 1.43 -23.79 1.17
C LEU A 568 2.77 -23.76 0.43
N THR A 569 3.65 -24.75 0.67
CA THR A 569 4.83 -24.99 -0.17
C THR A 569 4.78 -26.36 -0.84
N PHE A 570 5.31 -26.41 -2.06
CA PHE A 570 5.41 -27.61 -2.91
C PHE A 570 6.49 -27.42 -3.99
N SER A 571 6.72 -28.46 -4.80
CA SER A 571 7.77 -28.48 -5.82
C SER A 571 7.29 -29.08 -7.13
N GLY A 572 7.66 -28.46 -8.26
CA GLY A 572 7.40 -28.91 -9.62
C GLY A 572 6.36 -28.10 -10.39
N ALA A 573 6.42 -28.21 -11.72
CA ALA A 573 5.51 -27.51 -12.65
C ALA A 573 4.11 -28.12 -12.65
N GLY A 574 3.07 -27.30 -12.80
CA GLY A 574 1.68 -27.76 -12.72
C GLY A 574 0.61 -26.68 -12.80
N THR A 575 -0.61 -27.08 -12.44
CA THR A 575 -1.77 -26.22 -12.19
C THR A 575 -2.16 -26.33 -10.72
N LEU A 576 -2.35 -25.20 -10.04
CA LEU A 576 -2.93 -25.15 -8.70
C LEU A 576 -4.39 -24.66 -8.80
N SER A 577 -5.32 -25.29 -8.09
CA SER A 577 -6.69 -24.78 -7.98
C SER A 577 -7.22 -24.92 -6.56
N PHE A 578 -8.09 -23.99 -6.15
CA PHE A 578 -8.65 -23.91 -4.81
C PHE A 578 -9.94 -23.08 -4.82
N ASP A 579 -10.77 -23.22 -3.79
CA ASP A 579 -11.93 -22.36 -3.57
C ASP A 579 -11.68 -21.44 -2.37
N TRP A 580 -11.80 -20.13 -2.55
CA TRP A 580 -11.61 -19.12 -1.49
C TRP A 580 -12.82 -18.20 -1.32
N SER A 581 -12.95 -17.58 -0.14
CA SER A 581 -14.04 -16.65 0.20
C SER A 581 -13.58 -15.66 1.27
N VAL A 582 -14.17 -14.46 1.30
CA VAL A 582 -14.01 -13.49 2.39
C VAL A 582 -15.37 -12.92 2.82
N SER A 583 -15.45 -12.48 4.07
CA SER A 583 -16.65 -11.96 4.73
C SER A 583 -16.21 -10.86 5.68
N SER A 584 -16.07 -9.64 5.13
CA SER A 584 -15.46 -8.46 5.73
C SER A 584 -16.18 -7.18 5.27
N GLU A 585 -15.70 -6.03 5.74
CA GLU A 585 -16.19 -4.69 5.35
C GLU A 585 -15.68 -4.32 3.95
N GLU A 586 -16.54 -3.75 3.11
CA GLU A 586 -16.20 -3.32 1.75
C GLU A 586 -15.97 -1.80 1.73
N ASN A 587 -14.77 -1.34 1.35
CA ASN A 587 -14.54 0.08 1.14
C ASN A 587 -15.11 0.53 -0.21
N THR A 588 -16.43 0.77 -0.21
CA THR A 588 -17.18 1.23 -1.40
C THR A 588 -16.75 2.61 -1.90
N ASN A 589 -16.06 3.40 -1.07
CA ASN A 589 -15.62 4.79 -1.35
C ASN A 589 -14.22 4.84 -1.97
N THR A 590 -13.23 4.15 -1.39
CA THR A 590 -11.89 3.93 -1.96
C THR A 590 -11.61 2.43 -2.09
N PRO A 591 -12.07 1.76 -3.18
CA PRO A 591 -11.95 0.30 -3.33
C PRO A 591 -10.50 -0.20 -3.37
N ASP A 592 -9.57 0.66 -3.76
CA ASP A 592 -8.12 0.39 -3.78
C ASP A 592 -7.52 0.34 -2.35
N GLU A 593 -8.28 0.77 -1.32
CA GLU A 593 -7.94 0.77 0.11
C GLU A 593 -8.95 -0.11 0.91
N PRO A 594 -8.97 -1.44 0.72
CA PRO A 594 -10.03 -2.30 1.27
C PRO A 594 -9.89 -2.58 2.78
N PHE A 595 -10.92 -2.22 3.56
CA PHE A 595 -10.99 -2.37 5.03
C PHE A 595 -10.61 -3.78 5.55
N GLY A 596 -11.10 -4.85 4.90
CA GLY A 596 -10.72 -6.22 5.24
C GLY A 596 -10.56 -7.07 4.00
N ALA A 597 -9.36 -7.56 3.73
CA ALA A 597 -9.01 -8.15 2.44
C ALA A 597 -8.19 -9.44 2.56
N LEU A 598 -8.49 -10.39 1.66
CA LEU A 598 -7.76 -11.64 1.48
C LEU A 598 -6.89 -11.56 0.23
N TYR A 599 -5.58 -11.44 0.44
CA TYR A 599 -4.56 -11.36 -0.60
C TYR A 599 -4.05 -12.77 -0.96
N LEU A 600 -3.94 -13.05 -2.26
CA LEU A 600 -3.26 -14.20 -2.84
C LEU A 600 -1.87 -13.77 -3.31
N ILE A 601 -0.83 -14.38 -2.73
CA ILE A 601 0.58 -14.12 -3.06
C ILE A 601 1.21 -15.44 -3.48
N ILE A 602 1.96 -15.46 -4.58
CA ILE A 602 2.70 -16.63 -5.09
C ILE A 602 4.13 -16.19 -5.38
N ASP A 603 5.09 -16.92 -4.80
CA ASP A 603 6.54 -16.65 -4.92
C ASP A 603 6.90 -15.18 -4.70
N ASP A 604 6.32 -14.66 -3.61
CA ASP A 604 6.46 -13.29 -3.12
C ASP A 604 5.90 -12.19 -4.06
N GLN A 605 5.12 -12.55 -5.10
CA GLN A 605 4.33 -11.64 -5.93
C GLN A 605 2.83 -11.71 -5.60
N GLN A 606 2.15 -10.56 -5.46
CA GLN A 606 0.70 -10.52 -5.35
C GLN A 606 0.04 -10.87 -6.70
N ILE A 607 -0.92 -11.80 -6.67
CA ILE A 607 -1.61 -12.34 -7.86
C ILE A 607 -3.08 -11.89 -7.90
N ASN A 608 -3.75 -11.80 -6.76
CA ASN A 608 -5.15 -11.38 -6.66
C ASN A 608 -5.50 -10.92 -5.24
N VAL A 609 -6.62 -10.22 -5.06
CA VAL A 609 -7.20 -9.81 -3.78
C VAL A 609 -8.71 -9.91 -3.83
N ILE A 610 -9.36 -10.23 -2.71
CA ILE A 610 -10.83 -10.07 -2.54
C ILE A 610 -11.14 -9.37 -1.21
N SER A 611 -12.22 -8.59 -1.19
CA SER A 611 -12.73 -7.82 -0.04
C SER A 611 -14.25 -7.97 0.06
N GLY A 612 -14.90 -7.44 1.10
CA GLY A 612 -16.36 -7.49 1.28
C GLY A 612 -16.94 -8.89 1.56
N GLU A 613 -18.15 -9.17 1.04
CA GLU A 613 -18.86 -10.45 1.21
C GLU A 613 -18.77 -11.33 -0.05
N VAL A 614 -17.58 -11.84 -0.35
CA VAL A 614 -17.32 -12.74 -1.49
C VAL A 614 -17.49 -14.21 -1.10
N ALA A 615 -18.59 -14.80 -1.57
CA ALA A 615 -18.87 -16.24 -1.44
C ALA A 615 -17.81 -17.11 -2.15
N TYR A 616 -17.72 -18.39 -1.75
CA TYR A 616 -16.73 -19.34 -2.25
C TYR A 616 -16.62 -19.38 -3.78
N THR A 617 -15.53 -18.82 -4.28
CA THR A 617 -15.21 -18.71 -5.70
C THR A 617 -14.00 -19.57 -6.01
N LYS A 618 -14.04 -20.31 -7.13
CA LYS A 618 -12.92 -21.16 -7.55
C LYS A 618 -11.87 -20.34 -8.28
N VAL A 619 -10.62 -20.44 -7.83
CA VAL A 619 -9.42 -19.92 -8.51
C VAL A 619 -8.68 -21.10 -9.16
N THR A 620 -8.02 -20.84 -10.29
CA THR A 620 -7.10 -21.79 -10.94
C THR A 620 -5.91 -21.01 -11.50
N ILE A 621 -4.71 -21.43 -11.11
CA ILE A 621 -3.42 -20.87 -11.51
C ILE A 621 -2.73 -21.93 -12.37
N ASP A 622 -2.79 -21.75 -13.69
CA ASP A 622 -2.19 -22.63 -14.69
C ASP A 622 -0.74 -22.27 -14.99
N ASN A 623 0.03 -23.25 -15.49
CA ASN A 623 1.41 -23.07 -15.98
C ASN A 623 2.43 -22.62 -14.91
N LEU A 624 2.28 -23.04 -13.66
CA LEU A 624 3.33 -22.90 -12.65
C LEU A 624 4.62 -23.56 -13.15
N ALA A 625 5.75 -22.88 -12.97
CA ALA A 625 7.05 -23.25 -13.51
C ALA A 625 7.67 -24.47 -12.79
N ALA A 626 8.79 -24.98 -13.26
CA ALA A 626 9.53 -26.02 -12.55
C ALA A 626 10.42 -25.40 -11.46
N GLY A 627 9.93 -25.33 -10.22
CA GLY A 627 10.70 -24.85 -9.06
C GLY A 627 10.11 -25.32 -7.72
N GLU A 628 10.69 -24.84 -6.61
CA GLU A 628 9.98 -24.79 -5.32
C GLU A 628 9.06 -23.57 -5.34
N HIS A 629 7.84 -23.71 -4.82
CA HIS A 629 6.84 -22.64 -4.76
C HIS A 629 6.40 -22.35 -3.33
N GLN A 630 6.13 -21.08 -3.00
CA GLN A 630 5.37 -20.67 -1.81
C GLN A 630 4.11 -19.91 -2.25
N VAL A 631 2.95 -20.41 -1.84
CA VAL A 631 1.66 -19.73 -1.97
C VAL A 631 1.20 -19.27 -0.59
N THR A 632 0.89 -17.99 -0.44
CA THR A 632 0.39 -17.40 0.79
C THR A 632 -1.01 -16.85 0.55
N TRP A 633 -1.96 -17.25 1.40
CA TRP A 633 -3.24 -16.55 1.56
C TRP A 633 -3.15 -15.72 2.83
N LEU A 634 -3.21 -14.40 2.67
CA LEU A 634 -3.01 -13.42 3.75
C LEU A 634 -4.29 -12.63 3.94
N TYR A 635 -4.99 -12.83 5.06
CA TYR A 635 -6.11 -11.98 5.46
C TYR A 635 -5.59 -10.82 6.31
N LYS A 636 -5.88 -9.57 5.94
CA LYS A 636 -5.62 -8.36 6.74
C LYS A 636 -6.97 -7.71 7.13
N LYS A 637 -7.02 -7.05 8.29
CA LYS A 637 -8.03 -6.06 8.67
C LYS A 637 -7.33 -4.74 9.02
N ASP A 638 -7.91 -3.61 8.65
CA ASP A 638 -7.38 -2.26 8.88
C ASP A 638 -7.95 -1.60 10.16
N GLY A 639 -7.68 -0.29 10.32
CA GLY A 639 -8.19 0.59 11.36
C GLY A 639 -9.71 0.90 11.32
N GLY A 640 -10.51 0.14 10.56
CA GLY A 640 -11.94 0.37 10.35
C GLY A 640 -12.87 0.00 11.51
N THR A 641 -14.12 -0.30 11.17
CA THR A 641 -15.21 -0.63 12.11
C THR A 641 -15.28 -2.13 12.40
N ASN A 642 -16.48 -2.72 12.48
CA ASN A 642 -16.69 -4.17 12.59
C ASN A 642 -18.02 -4.53 11.88
N GLU A 643 -17.95 -4.76 10.57
CA GLU A 643 -19.05 -5.32 9.75
C GLU A 643 -18.63 -6.65 9.09
N GLY A 644 -19.60 -7.37 8.51
CA GLY A 644 -19.37 -8.73 7.98
C GLY A 644 -19.14 -9.77 9.10
N LYS A 645 -18.11 -10.61 8.95
CA LYS A 645 -17.69 -11.61 9.97
C LYS A 645 -16.18 -11.56 10.28
N ASP A 646 -15.46 -10.59 9.72
CA ASP A 646 -14.01 -10.46 9.73
C ASP A 646 -13.24 -11.75 9.42
N LYS A 647 -13.55 -12.37 8.27
CA LYS A 647 -13.16 -13.77 8.05
C LYS A 647 -12.89 -14.15 6.60
N ALA A 648 -11.68 -14.66 6.35
CA ALA A 648 -11.33 -15.42 5.16
C ALA A 648 -11.54 -16.93 5.36
N SER A 649 -11.82 -17.68 4.29
CA SER A 649 -11.87 -19.16 4.29
C SER A 649 -11.34 -19.75 2.98
N LEU A 650 -10.81 -20.99 3.05
CA LEU A 650 -10.14 -21.70 1.96
C LEU A 650 -10.46 -23.20 1.99
N LYS A 651 -10.75 -23.80 0.83
CA LYS A 651 -10.98 -25.25 0.68
C LYS A 651 -10.61 -25.79 -0.70
N ASN A 652 -10.76 -27.11 -0.88
CA ASN A 652 -10.59 -27.82 -2.15
C ASN A 652 -9.24 -27.57 -2.87
N VAL A 653 -8.14 -27.46 -2.09
CA VAL A 653 -6.82 -27.09 -2.61
C VAL A 653 -6.12 -28.29 -3.26
N ILE A 654 -6.01 -28.24 -4.59
CA ILE A 654 -5.51 -29.33 -5.45
C ILE A 654 -4.39 -28.79 -6.35
N PHE A 655 -3.20 -29.37 -6.24
CA PHE A 655 -2.12 -29.20 -7.20
C PHE A 655 -2.06 -30.39 -8.16
N THR A 656 -2.00 -30.12 -9.46
CA THR A 656 -1.92 -31.10 -10.55
C THR A 656 -0.61 -30.90 -11.32
N PRO A 657 0.42 -31.75 -11.14
CA PRO A 657 1.70 -31.58 -11.81
C PRO A 657 1.62 -31.86 -13.32
N ILE A 658 2.38 -31.12 -14.10
CA ILE A 658 2.59 -31.39 -15.54
C ILE A 658 3.41 -32.67 -15.67
N VAL A 659 2.75 -33.76 -16.02
CA VAL A 659 3.39 -35.04 -16.31
C VAL A 659 4.07 -34.96 -17.67
N ASN A 660 5.33 -34.52 -17.69
CA ASN A 660 6.20 -34.73 -18.84
C ASN A 660 6.25 -36.25 -19.14
N PRO A 661 5.85 -36.71 -20.33
CA PRO A 661 5.95 -38.12 -20.67
C PRO A 661 7.43 -38.53 -20.65
N PRO A 662 7.77 -39.74 -20.16
CA PRO A 662 9.15 -40.21 -20.19
C PRO A 662 9.66 -40.22 -21.63
N PRO A 663 10.93 -39.85 -21.88
CA PRO A 663 11.50 -39.87 -23.23
C PRO A 663 11.34 -41.29 -23.78
N THR A 664 10.66 -41.40 -24.93
CA THR A 664 10.25 -42.70 -25.46
C THR A 664 11.48 -43.55 -25.75
N GLU A 665 11.68 -44.63 -24.97
CA GLU A 665 12.75 -45.58 -25.24
C GLU A 665 12.60 -46.08 -26.68
N GLN A 666 13.64 -45.88 -27.48
CA GLN A 666 13.67 -46.43 -28.83
C GLN A 666 13.74 -47.95 -28.71
N VAL A 667 12.59 -48.61 -28.90
CA VAL A 667 12.47 -50.06 -28.96
C VAL A 667 13.39 -50.56 -30.08
N SER A 668 14.54 -51.10 -29.67
CA SER A 668 15.47 -51.74 -30.59
C SER A 668 14.77 -52.91 -31.27
N ALA A 669 14.80 -52.95 -32.60
CA ALA A 669 14.10 -53.96 -33.39
C ALA A 669 14.52 -55.39 -33.00
N PRO A 670 13.62 -56.38 -33.10
CA PRO A 670 13.94 -57.76 -32.74
C PRO A 670 15.13 -58.32 -33.52
N SER A 671 16.02 -59.03 -32.83
CA SER A 671 17.10 -59.76 -33.48
C SER A 671 16.57 -61.07 -34.10
N ASP A 672 16.62 -61.17 -35.42
CA ASP A 672 16.23 -62.37 -36.15
C ASP A 672 17.11 -63.57 -35.75
N GLN A 673 16.49 -64.60 -35.17
CA GLN A 673 17.13 -65.91 -34.99
C GLN A 673 16.94 -66.78 -36.24
N THR A 674 17.84 -66.64 -37.21
CA THR A 674 17.97 -67.62 -38.31
C THR A 674 18.90 -68.76 -37.91
N SER A 675 18.42 -70.00 -37.97
CA SER A 675 19.16 -71.19 -37.55
C SER A 675 20.12 -71.73 -38.61
N ASN A 676 21.22 -72.34 -38.16
CA ASN A 676 22.25 -72.91 -39.04
C ASN A 676 21.73 -74.11 -39.86
N THR A 677 21.88 -74.05 -41.18
CA THR A 677 21.98 -75.24 -42.06
C THR A 677 23.13 -75.05 -43.05
N SER A 678 23.76 -76.15 -43.48
CA SER A 678 25.12 -76.12 -44.06
C SER A 678 25.18 -76.41 -45.56
N SER A 679 25.70 -75.43 -46.32
CA SER A 679 26.52 -75.58 -47.55
C SER A 679 26.95 -74.18 -48.00
N GLY A 680 28.08 -73.95 -48.69
CA GLY A 680 29.17 -74.84 -49.06
C GLY A 680 29.79 -74.40 -50.39
N GLY A 681 31.01 -73.85 -50.38
CA GLY A 681 31.74 -73.55 -51.62
C GLY A 681 32.59 -72.26 -51.65
N SER A 682 33.88 -72.40 -51.32
CA SER A 682 35.04 -71.77 -52.00
C SER A 682 35.22 -70.24 -52.15
N SER A 683 36.48 -69.82 -52.00
CA SER A 683 37.14 -68.67 -52.68
C SER A 683 36.81 -67.25 -52.20
N TYR A 684 37.73 -66.26 -52.21
CA TYR A 684 39.22 -66.21 -52.12
C TYR A 684 39.63 -64.70 -52.04
N PHE A 685 40.71 -64.33 -51.33
CA PHE A 685 41.31 -62.96 -51.30
C PHE A 685 40.40 -61.83 -50.72
N ILE A 686 40.82 -60.64 -50.26
CA ILE A 686 42.10 -59.91 -49.98
C ILE A 686 41.84 -59.13 -48.65
N LEU A 687 42.64 -59.18 -47.58
CA LEU A 687 43.96 -58.55 -47.29
C LEU A 687 44.01 -57.00 -47.19
N CYS A 688 44.26 -56.47 -45.97
CA CYS A 688 44.76 -55.11 -45.68
C CYS A 688 43.82 -53.92 -46.08
N LEU A 689 43.95 -52.66 -45.62
CA LEU A 689 44.55 -51.97 -44.45
C LEU A 689 43.81 -50.59 -44.36
N LEU A 690 44.02 -49.64 -43.44
CA LEU A 690 45.05 -49.34 -42.42
C LEU A 690 44.37 -48.67 -41.19
N SER A 691 45.14 -48.14 -40.24
CA SER A 691 44.70 -47.27 -39.13
C SER A 691 45.50 -45.95 -39.12
N LEU A 692 45.17 -45.03 -38.18
CA LEU A 692 46.05 -44.03 -37.50
C LEU A 692 45.74 -42.51 -37.60
N LEU A 693 46.12 -41.82 -36.51
CA LEU A 693 46.63 -40.42 -36.36
C LEU A 693 45.70 -39.19 -36.23
N THR A 694 45.39 -38.86 -34.97
CA THR A 694 45.72 -37.59 -34.24
C THR A 694 45.22 -36.18 -34.67
N LEU A 695 44.45 -35.58 -33.75
CA LEU A 695 44.78 -34.35 -32.98
C LEU A 695 45.49 -33.16 -33.67
N ILE A 696 44.71 -32.11 -33.99
CA ILE A 696 45.05 -30.67 -33.94
C ILE A 696 43.73 -29.96 -33.53
N HIS A 697 43.53 -29.08 -32.54
CA HIS A 697 44.31 -28.12 -31.73
C HIS A 697 44.14 -26.62 -32.14
N ARG A 698 43.20 -25.95 -31.45
CA ARG A 698 43.14 -24.51 -31.06
C ARG A 698 42.59 -23.42 -32.01
N ARG A 699 41.80 -22.52 -31.39
CA ARG A 699 41.34 -21.17 -31.83
C ARG A 699 40.32 -21.15 -32.98
N ILE A 700 39.46 -20.12 -33.08
CA ILE A 700 39.34 -18.91 -32.24
C ILE A 700 38.53 -19.20 -30.97
#